data_AF-A0AA40SSK4-F1
#
_entry.id   AF-A0AA40SSK4-F1
#
_cell.length_a   1.000
_cell.length_b   1.000
_cell.length_c   1.000
_cell.angle_alpha   90.00
_cell.angle_beta   90.00
_cell.angle_gamma   90.00
#
_symmetry.space_group_name_H-M   'P 1'
#
loop_
_entity.id
_entity.type
_entity.pdbx_description
1 polymer ?
#
loop_
_entity_poly.entity_id
_entity_poly.type
_entity_poly.pdbx_seq_one_letter_code
_entity_poly.pdbx_strand_id
1 'polypeptide(L)'
;MTAEFSVYLGGGLYMNSRGELSHGPEPDKPVYRSPGGGLPVDMGAFAKAFQGVAKALPDKDDPKSRQKFDKILDGIGMAAADKENLIGVLQGIGAVASVIGSVVPVVGAVLGVLTALLGLFKSGPSALELMIERQFDELRRRDKALETQAQQHDLRDQLNVIKAALAVVNNYVVELKNSPPDGDSLRLRRQDVRSQITASSVAVRNLLDTSTWLTTFDPTTMTDVWPWRPGSFYAVPKTGAPRQALMPASGSNVFDHRLMVPLASFGVTAFLTLLRSSAPEFRSTRENREDLWDFAAALEVLIDNMRGEGITRTLHTAWEFDTSPAGGIPWQLDPSEVVDLSLLGVAPHLAADNTRWVVGAFDVRAHNDGYFTPGFSASRIQLPGPQYAKQGLLDVRWMPPAKLEPIDVPVSGQLGWERPNQRPLTERRYLITNPQACADAANAQAEQNFADLLYSSGYLTLVHLLSTVRNEATDPDRSQTVRADTVTRRMAGAERTVVVEAKPFLSPVMTTNARQQDQQYRSISSFTTQPLGRDRKLHYRVWLRTLSASMLRTGGEWIDDNYAAYHRVDYWPDNDHPGCFELTTTTGQELDSLKLVEGVTEEGIREHSGTAKLTADTYDNWIPLRQLGHLDDAVRGVPAGIAALRAEGWESGDTGTKQPPAPAPQTTGSRFANPLTSTVIDAEIVGLWDTLGWVGGGEPSGVLHKNIRSTQIHLDYTVRWEDDRLTITLRNNRPVERNYVVYVVVEEALGSGNVLHTFAGIPVAGQLTFVPQSFLDEVDEATERAERMLNDFNDRYSESVGVGPRLGGPPERVLDDLVFRALDLTAPLTDRSASGIIAAALGDPVAARLLRQVAENHDMRGVLRATAEETTEL
;
A
#
# COMPACT_ATOMS: atom_id res chain seq x y z
N MET A 1 8.07 -8.30 -7.49
CA MET A 1 6.98 -7.79 -6.64
C MET A 1 7.61 -6.73 -5.75
N THR A 2 7.25 -5.47 -5.88
CA THR A 2 7.57 -4.46 -4.87
C THR A 2 6.62 -4.69 -3.70
N ALA A 3 7.14 -4.89 -2.50
CA ALA A 3 6.28 -5.07 -1.34
C ALA A 3 5.57 -3.75 -1.03
N GLU A 4 4.25 -3.85 -0.88
CA GLU A 4 3.36 -2.72 -0.63
C GLU A 4 3.45 -2.34 0.84
N PHE A 5 3.54 -1.04 1.11
CA PHE A 5 3.62 -0.46 2.44
C PHE A 5 2.99 0.93 2.43
N SER A 6 2.68 1.43 3.62
CA SER A 6 2.25 2.82 3.83
C SER A 6 3.23 3.56 4.75
N VAL A 7 3.37 4.86 4.54
CA VAL A 7 4.11 5.77 5.41
C VAL A 7 3.12 6.71 6.05
N TYR A 8 2.98 6.66 7.37
CA TYR A 8 2.21 7.62 8.12
C TYR A 8 2.94 8.95 8.18
N LEU A 9 2.35 9.96 7.55
CA LEU A 9 2.87 11.34 7.50
C LEU A 9 2.29 12.22 8.61
N GLY A 10 1.44 11.71 9.50
CA GLY A 10 0.77 12.49 10.53
C GLY A 10 -0.68 12.83 10.19
N GLY A 11 -1.49 13.17 11.20
CA GLY A 11 -2.87 13.71 11.06
C GLY A 11 -3.81 12.93 10.12
N GLY A 12 -3.62 11.61 10.01
CA GLY A 12 -4.44 10.72 9.17
C GLY A 12 -4.04 10.68 7.69
N LEU A 13 -2.93 11.32 7.30
CA LEU A 13 -2.37 11.26 5.95
C LEU A 13 -1.33 10.15 5.85
N TYR A 14 -1.39 9.43 4.75
CA TYR A 14 -0.48 8.33 4.43
C TYR A 14 0.08 8.51 3.03
N MET A 15 1.28 7.97 2.82
CA MET A 15 1.91 7.86 1.51
C MET A 15 2.18 6.38 1.22
N ASN A 16 1.63 5.83 0.15
CA ASN A 16 1.85 4.42 -0.18
C ASN A 16 3.25 4.17 -0.75
N SER A 17 3.56 2.89 -1.00
CA SER A 17 4.84 2.46 -1.58
C SER A 17 5.17 3.10 -2.94
N ARG A 18 4.17 3.65 -3.64
CA ARG A 18 4.31 4.33 -4.94
C ARG A 18 4.50 5.84 -4.80
N GLY A 19 4.46 6.37 -3.57
CA GLY A 19 4.54 7.81 -3.31
C GLY A 19 3.19 8.54 -3.46
N GLU A 20 2.08 7.81 -3.60
CA GLU A 20 0.74 8.38 -3.71
C GLU A 20 0.18 8.66 -2.32
N LEU A 21 -0.51 9.80 -2.16
CA LEU A 21 -1.10 10.20 -0.88
C LEU A 21 -2.52 9.68 -0.71
N SER A 22 -2.86 9.21 0.50
CA SER A 22 -4.19 8.72 0.86
C SER A 22 -4.61 9.17 2.26
N HIS A 23 -5.93 9.20 2.49
CA HIS A 23 -6.52 9.35 3.82
C HIS A 23 -6.85 7.97 4.38
N GLY A 24 -5.91 7.43 5.16
CA GLY A 24 -5.92 6.06 5.67
C GLY A 24 -4.81 5.19 5.08
N PRO A 25 -4.30 4.21 5.85
CA PRO A 25 -3.30 3.27 5.37
C PRO A 25 -3.90 2.29 4.36
N GLU A 26 -3.05 1.70 3.53
CA GLU A 26 -3.46 0.54 2.74
C GLU A 26 -3.81 -0.64 3.68
N PRO A 27 -4.95 -1.34 3.47
CA PRO A 27 -5.35 -2.47 4.30
C PRO A 27 -4.29 -3.57 4.30
N ASP A 28 -4.06 -4.18 5.46
CA ASP A 28 -3.16 -5.34 5.64
C ASP A 28 -1.70 -5.09 5.22
N LYS A 29 -1.26 -3.83 5.15
CA LYS A 29 0.12 -3.45 4.83
C LYS A 29 0.85 -2.86 6.03
N PRO A 30 2.18 -3.05 6.14
CA PRO A 30 2.97 -2.40 7.18
C PRO A 30 2.92 -0.87 7.03
N VAL A 31 2.80 -0.19 8.17
CA VAL A 31 2.69 1.27 8.25
C VAL A 31 3.92 1.84 8.94
N TYR A 32 4.87 2.32 8.15
CA TYR A 32 6.07 3.01 8.65
C TYR A 32 5.71 4.41 9.13
N ARG A 33 6.32 4.88 10.21
CA ARG A 33 6.11 6.27 10.68
C ARG A 33 7.18 7.18 10.09
N SER A 34 6.79 8.38 9.66
CA SER A 34 7.76 9.41 9.35
C SER A 34 8.56 9.81 10.60
N PRO A 35 9.81 10.27 10.45
CA PRO A 35 10.60 10.76 11.58
C PRO A 35 9.84 11.82 12.39
N GLY A 36 9.77 11.63 13.70
CA GLY A 36 9.11 12.57 14.63
C GLY A 36 7.60 12.40 14.77
N GLY A 37 7.03 11.30 14.24
CA GLY A 37 5.61 10.98 14.41
C GLY A 37 4.68 11.68 13.40
N GLY A 38 5.23 12.42 12.46
CA GLY A 38 4.49 13.10 11.40
C GLY A 38 5.27 14.26 10.79
N LEU A 39 4.73 14.81 9.72
CA LEU A 39 5.12 16.11 9.20
C LEU A 39 4.75 17.18 10.23
N PRO A 40 5.61 18.18 10.47
CA PRO A 40 5.36 19.24 11.44
C PRO A 40 4.45 20.34 10.86
N VAL A 41 3.40 19.93 10.16
CA VAL A 41 2.44 20.83 9.50
C VAL A 41 1.02 20.34 9.73
N ASP A 42 0.05 21.24 9.78
CA ASP A 42 -1.37 20.91 9.67
C ASP A 42 -1.63 20.17 8.33
N MET A 43 -2.30 19.02 8.42
CA MET A 43 -2.65 18.20 7.25
C MET A 43 -3.59 18.91 6.27
N GLY A 44 -4.43 19.82 6.74
CA GLY A 44 -5.25 20.66 5.87
C GLY A 44 -4.41 21.58 4.98
N ALA A 45 -3.29 22.08 5.50
CA ALA A 45 -2.34 22.90 4.74
C ALA A 45 -1.55 22.02 3.74
N PHE A 46 -1.09 20.85 4.18
CA PHE A 46 -0.36 19.92 3.33
C PHE A 46 -1.21 19.36 2.17
N ALA A 47 -2.46 18.97 2.43
CA ALA A 47 -3.37 18.51 1.38
C ALA A 47 -3.66 19.60 0.34
N LYS A 48 -3.75 20.87 0.76
CA LYS A 48 -3.89 22.02 -0.15
C LYS A 48 -2.62 22.27 -0.97
N ALA A 49 -1.44 22.18 -0.35
CA ALA A 49 -0.16 22.24 -1.03
C ALA A 49 -0.06 21.16 -2.12
N PHE A 50 -0.35 19.91 -1.77
CA PHE A 50 -0.33 18.79 -2.71
C PHE A 50 -1.37 18.94 -3.83
N GLN A 51 -2.61 19.35 -3.51
CA GLN A 51 -3.59 19.67 -4.55
C GLN A 51 -3.13 20.83 -5.44
N GLY A 52 -2.43 21.81 -4.89
CA GLY A 52 -1.86 22.93 -5.62
C GLY A 52 -0.81 22.48 -6.63
N VAL A 53 0.13 21.62 -6.19
CA VAL A 53 1.17 21.02 -7.04
C VAL A 53 0.57 20.04 -8.05
N ALA A 54 -0.33 19.15 -7.63
CA ALA A 54 -0.97 18.16 -8.51
C ALA A 54 -1.85 18.83 -9.58
N LYS A 55 -2.56 19.91 -9.25
CA LYS A 55 -3.30 20.74 -10.22
C LYS A 55 -2.38 21.64 -11.06
N ALA A 56 -1.12 21.78 -10.67
CA ALA A 56 -0.11 22.49 -11.44
C ALA A 56 0.73 21.55 -12.29
N LEU A 57 0.70 20.23 -12.08
CA LEU A 57 1.34 19.29 -13.01
C LEU A 57 0.78 19.55 -14.42
N PRO A 58 1.66 19.77 -15.42
CA PRO A 58 1.23 20.32 -16.69
C PRO A 58 0.43 19.29 -17.48
N ASP A 59 -0.87 19.52 -17.63
CA ASP A 59 -1.59 19.04 -18.81
C ASP A 59 -1.08 19.84 -20.01
N LYS A 60 -0.56 19.16 -21.03
CA LYS A 60 0.17 19.80 -22.15
C LYS A 60 -0.72 20.82 -22.89
N ASP A 61 -2.03 20.62 -22.84
CA ASP A 61 -3.02 21.38 -23.58
C ASP A 61 -3.70 22.47 -22.73
N ASP A 62 -3.33 22.63 -21.45
CA ASP A 62 -3.83 23.71 -20.58
C ASP A 62 -2.75 24.76 -20.24
N PRO A 63 -2.76 25.93 -20.91
CA PRO A 63 -1.86 27.05 -20.62
C PRO A 63 -1.93 27.53 -19.16
N LYS A 64 -3.08 27.39 -18.48
CA LYS A 64 -3.24 27.85 -17.10
C LYS A 64 -2.54 26.94 -16.09
N SER A 65 -2.55 25.64 -16.32
CA SER A 65 -1.84 24.66 -15.48
C SER A 65 -0.33 24.84 -15.62
N ARG A 66 0.18 25.04 -16.84
CA ARG A 66 1.59 25.37 -17.09
C ARG A 66 2.02 26.67 -16.42
N GLN A 67 1.20 27.71 -16.52
CA GLN A 67 1.48 29.01 -15.89
C GLN A 67 1.48 28.94 -14.35
N LYS A 68 0.65 28.06 -13.75
CA LYS A 68 0.70 27.78 -12.30
C LYS A 68 1.95 27.00 -11.92
N PHE A 69 2.33 26.01 -12.73
CA PHE A 69 3.55 25.22 -12.55
C PHE A 69 4.79 26.11 -12.59
N ASP A 70 4.90 26.92 -13.63
CA ASP A 70 5.99 27.87 -13.81
C ASP A 70 6.07 28.84 -12.64
N LYS A 71 4.92 29.29 -12.11
CA LYS A 71 4.86 30.15 -10.93
C LYS A 71 5.34 29.46 -9.64
N ILE A 72 5.10 28.16 -9.47
CA ILE A 72 5.62 27.37 -8.36
C ILE A 72 7.14 27.19 -8.52
N LEU A 73 7.61 26.89 -9.74
CA LEU A 73 9.02 26.72 -10.05
C LEU A 73 9.82 28.03 -9.98
N ASP A 74 9.21 29.15 -10.38
CA ASP A 74 9.70 30.51 -10.13
C ASP A 74 9.79 30.79 -8.63
N GLY A 75 8.79 30.33 -7.87
CA GLY A 75 8.76 30.36 -6.41
C GLY A 75 9.79 29.45 -5.73
N ILE A 76 10.62 28.72 -6.47
CA ILE A 76 11.80 28.01 -5.94
C ILE A 76 13.08 28.43 -6.69
N GLY A 77 13.05 29.56 -7.41
CA GLY A 77 14.24 30.15 -8.06
C GLY A 77 14.76 29.39 -9.28
N MET A 78 13.95 28.52 -9.89
CA MET A 78 14.39 27.68 -11.01
C MET A 78 14.45 28.49 -12.32
N ALA A 79 15.58 28.44 -13.03
CA ALA A 79 15.73 29.18 -14.29
C ALA A 79 14.85 28.59 -15.40
N ALA A 80 14.43 29.43 -16.36
CA ALA A 80 13.45 29.04 -17.40
C ALA A 80 13.89 27.82 -18.25
N ALA A 81 15.19 27.67 -18.51
CA ALA A 81 15.72 26.50 -19.23
C ALA A 81 15.63 25.19 -18.41
N ASP A 82 15.65 25.31 -17.08
CA ASP A 82 15.58 24.18 -16.15
C ASP A 82 14.13 23.74 -15.91
N LYS A 83 13.18 24.68 -16.00
CA LYS A 83 11.74 24.37 -15.98
C LYS A 83 11.32 23.50 -17.15
N GLU A 84 11.74 23.83 -18.38
CA GLU A 84 11.43 23.02 -19.57
C GLU A 84 12.01 21.60 -19.47
N ASN A 85 13.22 21.47 -18.92
CA ASN A 85 13.85 20.19 -18.68
C ASN A 85 13.17 19.40 -17.56
N LEU A 86 12.80 20.05 -16.44
CA LEU A 86 12.07 19.43 -15.33
C LEU A 86 10.66 19.02 -15.75
N ILE A 87 9.97 19.81 -16.58
CA ILE A 87 8.70 19.45 -17.21
C ILE A 87 8.91 18.22 -18.09
N GLY A 88 9.99 18.16 -18.89
CA GLY A 88 10.34 16.96 -19.66
C GLY A 88 10.64 15.73 -18.80
N VAL A 89 11.30 15.90 -17.65
CA VAL A 89 11.60 14.83 -16.68
C VAL A 89 10.35 14.36 -15.94
N LEU A 90 9.53 15.29 -15.42
CA LEU A 90 8.28 15.01 -14.72
C LEU A 90 7.20 14.47 -15.65
N GLN A 91 7.20 14.82 -16.94
CA GLN A 91 6.35 14.18 -17.95
C GLN A 91 6.88 12.80 -18.34
N GLY A 92 8.20 12.60 -18.35
CA GLY A 92 8.83 11.29 -18.42
C GLY A 92 8.46 10.39 -17.24
N ILE A 93 8.30 10.96 -16.04
CA ILE A 93 7.84 10.29 -14.81
C ILE A 93 6.30 10.15 -14.78
N GLY A 94 5.54 11.11 -15.30
CA GLY A 94 4.07 11.09 -15.35
C GLY A 94 3.51 10.06 -16.33
N ALA A 95 4.22 9.79 -17.43
CA ALA A 95 3.94 8.64 -18.29
C ALA A 95 4.19 7.31 -17.56
N VAL A 96 5.19 7.27 -16.66
CA VAL A 96 5.53 6.09 -15.84
C VAL A 96 4.53 5.88 -14.69
N ALA A 97 4.00 6.95 -14.09
CA ALA A 97 2.92 6.87 -13.11
C ALA A 97 1.62 6.26 -13.70
N SER A 98 1.34 6.49 -14.99
CA SER A 98 0.17 5.88 -15.67
C SER A 98 0.34 4.38 -15.98
N VAL A 99 1.57 3.88 -16.06
CA VAL A 99 1.89 2.44 -16.29
C VAL A 99 1.88 1.64 -14.99
N ILE A 100 1.99 2.30 -13.83
CA ILE A 100 1.88 1.68 -12.50
C ILE A 100 0.41 1.34 -12.15
N GLY A 101 -0.56 1.84 -12.92
CA GLY A 101 -1.99 1.70 -12.70
C GLY A 101 -2.68 0.46 -13.27
N SER A 102 -1.99 -0.49 -13.94
CA SER A 102 -2.67 -1.67 -14.50
C SER A 102 -1.85 -2.97 -14.42
N VAL A 103 -2.60 -4.04 -14.23
CA VAL A 103 -2.23 -5.38 -13.75
C VAL A 103 -1.41 -6.19 -14.79
N VAL A 104 -0.67 -7.20 -14.30
CA VAL A 104 -0.02 -8.38 -14.97
C VAL A 104 1.47 -8.19 -15.41
N PRO A 105 2.27 -9.29 -15.44
CA PRO A 105 3.39 -9.60 -14.55
C PRO A 105 4.75 -9.14 -15.15
N VAL A 106 5.86 -9.71 -14.66
CA VAL A 106 7.21 -9.70 -15.28
C VAL A 106 8.19 -8.71 -14.66
N VAL A 107 9.34 -9.29 -14.28
CA VAL A 107 10.64 -8.69 -13.93
C VAL A 107 11.05 -7.54 -14.88
N GLY A 108 10.42 -7.41 -16.05
CA GLY A 108 10.61 -6.37 -17.06
C GLY A 108 9.92 -5.03 -16.80
N ALA A 109 8.82 -4.95 -16.04
CA ALA A 109 8.14 -3.67 -15.77
C ALA A 109 8.86 -2.88 -14.66
N VAL A 110 9.31 -3.55 -13.60
CA VAL A 110 10.16 -2.95 -12.55
C VAL A 110 11.52 -2.54 -13.14
N LEU A 111 12.10 -3.38 -14.01
CA LEU A 111 13.25 -3.00 -14.82
C LEU A 111 12.93 -1.77 -15.67
N GLY A 112 11.82 -1.70 -16.41
CA GLY A 112 11.46 -0.58 -17.28
C GLY A 112 11.28 0.77 -16.56
N VAL A 113 10.74 0.77 -15.34
CA VAL A 113 10.61 1.96 -14.49
C VAL A 113 11.96 2.39 -13.92
N LEU A 114 12.76 1.44 -13.42
CA LEU A 114 14.15 1.69 -12.98
C LEU A 114 15.06 2.10 -14.15
N THR A 115 14.79 1.60 -15.35
CA THR A 115 15.45 1.97 -16.62
C THR A 115 15.19 3.42 -16.96
N ALA A 116 13.95 3.89 -16.78
CA ALA A 116 13.55 5.24 -17.09
C ALA A 116 14.09 6.25 -16.05
N LEU A 117 14.07 5.90 -14.76
CA LEU A 117 14.52 6.75 -13.65
C LEU A 117 16.05 6.83 -13.53
N LEU A 118 16.76 5.70 -13.70
CA LEU A 118 18.21 5.59 -13.56
C LEU A 118 18.96 5.49 -14.89
N GLY A 119 18.25 5.52 -16.04
CA GLY A 119 18.83 5.48 -17.40
C GLY A 119 19.60 4.19 -17.73
N LEU A 120 19.47 3.18 -16.86
CA LEU A 120 20.29 1.98 -16.82
C LEU A 120 20.32 1.13 -18.10
N PHE A 121 19.37 1.33 -19.03
CA PHE A 121 19.24 0.51 -20.24
C PHE A 121 18.87 1.29 -21.50
N LYS A 122 19.03 2.63 -21.52
CA LYS A 122 19.00 3.43 -22.75
C LYS A 122 20.41 3.89 -23.11
N SER A 123 20.72 4.02 -24.39
CA SER A 123 21.97 4.61 -24.87
C SER A 123 21.98 6.12 -24.61
N GLY A 124 22.35 6.52 -23.39
CA GLY A 124 22.49 7.91 -22.94
C GLY A 124 22.35 8.06 -21.42
N PRO A 125 22.86 9.15 -20.82
CA PRO A 125 22.76 9.40 -19.37
C PRO A 125 21.30 9.56 -18.92
N SER A 126 20.99 9.10 -17.72
CA SER A 126 19.62 9.15 -17.17
C SER A 126 19.15 10.55 -16.84
N ALA A 127 17.83 10.73 -16.68
CA ALA A 127 17.26 12.00 -16.20
C ALA A 127 17.83 12.39 -14.83
N LEU A 128 18.00 11.42 -13.93
CA LEU A 128 18.57 11.63 -12.61
C LEU A 128 20.08 11.90 -12.67
N GLU A 129 20.82 11.21 -13.53
CA GLU A 129 22.26 11.44 -13.75
C GLU A 129 22.51 12.83 -14.35
N LEU A 130 21.70 13.24 -15.33
CA LEU A 130 21.76 14.58 -15.89
C LEU A 130 21.41 15.64 -14.85
N MET A 131 20.44 15.39 -13.96
CA MET A 131 20.14 16.28 -12.85
C MET A 131 21.30 16.36 -11.85
N ILE A 132 21.91 15.23 -11.47
CA ILE A 132 23.05 15.19 -10.56
C ILE A 132 24.27 15.90 -11.15
N GLU A 133 24.61 15.61 -12.41
CA GLU A 133 25.73 16.24 -13.11
C GLU A 133 25.51 17.74 -13.27
N ARG A 134 24.29 18.17 -13.60
CA ARG A 134 23.93 19.60 -13.66
C ARG A 134 23.96 20.26 -12.30
N GLN A 135 23.47 19.61 -11.24
CA GLN A 135 23.55 20.13 -9.87
C GLN A 135 25.00 20.31 -9.44
N PHE A 136 25.88 19.34 -9.72
CA PHE A 136 27.32 19.51 -9.51
C PHE A 136 27.89 20.69 -10.29
N ASP A 137 27.55 20.84 -11.56
CA ASP A 137 28.07 21.93 -12.40
C ASP A 137 27.51 23.31 -12.02
N GLU A 138 26.24 23.39 -11.63
CA GLU A 138 25.57 24.61 -11.19
C GLU A 138 26.09 25.06 -9.82
N LEU A 139 26.19 24.14 -8.86
CA LEU A 139 26.70 24.43 -7.53
C LEU A 139 28.19 24.76 -7.56
N ARG A 140 28.98 24.10 -8.42
CA ARG A 140 30.39 24.45 -8.64
C ARG A 140 30.57 25.87 -9.21
N ARG A 141 29.64 26.33 -10.06
CA ARG A 141 29.68 27.69 -10.61
C ARG A 141 29.26 28.76 -9.59
N ARG A 142 28.47 28.39 -8.58
CA ARG A 142 27.88 29.34 -7.61
C ARG A 142 28.53 29.32 -6.23
N ASP A 143 29.14 28.21 -5.80
CA ASP A 143 29.57 28.00 -4.43
C ASP A 143 30.87 27.19 -4.33
N LYS A 144 31.97 27.90 -4.01
CA LYS A 144 33.32 27.32 -3.90
C LYS A 144 33.46 26.37 -2.70
N ALA A 145 32.65 26.54 -1.66
CA ALA A 145 32.68 25.67 -0.48
C ALA A 145 32.14 24.28 -0.83
N LEU A 146 31.05 24.20 -1.59
CA LEU A 146 30.51 22.94 -2.11
C LEU A 146 31.45 22.25 -3.10
N GLU A 147 32.16 23.00 -3.95
CA GLU A 147 33.20 22.41 -4.81
C GLU A 147 34.31 21.77 -3.99
N THR A 148 34.74 22.45 -2.91
CA THR A 148 35.78 21.96 -2.01
C THR A 148 35.31 20.71 -1.28
N GLN A 149 34.07 20.69 -0.78
CA GLN A 149 33.45 19.53 -0.15
C GLN A 149 33.36 18.33 -1.12
N ALA A 150 32.92 18.56 -2.36
CA ALA A 150 32.83 17.52 -3.37
C ALA A 150 34.20 16.89 -3.70
N GLN A 151 35.27 17.69 -3.65
CA GLN A 151 36.65 17.23 -3.84
C GLN A 151 37.22 16.57 -2.58
N GLN A 152 36.91 17.07 -1.39
CA GLN A 152 37.44 16.54 -0.12
C GLN A 152 36.87 15.18 0.25
N HIS A 153 35.61 14.92 -0.11
CA HIS A 153 34.92 13.67 0.19
C HIS A 153 34.83 12.71 -1.02
N ASP A 154 35.56 13.02 -2.11
CA ASP A 154 35.59 12.22 -3.33
C ASP A 154 34.19 11.82 -3.84
N LEU A 155 33.21 12.73 -3.75
CA LEU A 155 31.79 12.43 -4.04
C LEU A 155 31.59 11.88 -5.46
N ARG A 156 32.44 12.31 -6.40
CA ARG A 156 32.46 11.83 -7.78
C ARG A 156 32.95 10.39 -7.88
N ASP A 157 33.94 10.01 -7.07
CA ASP A 157 34.43 8.64 -7.06
C ASP A 157 33.41 7.70 -6.43
N GLN A 158 32.73 8.12 -5.36
CA GLN A 158 31.59 7.37 -4.79
C GLN A 158 30.50 7.14 -5.86
N LEU A 159 30.14 8.18 -6.61
CA LEU A 159 29.19 8.08 -7.72
C LEU A 159 29.68 7.11 -8.81
N ASN A 160 30.95 7.19 -9.19
CA ASN A 160 31.55 6.34 -10.21
C ASN A 160 31.59 4.86 -9.78
N VAL A 161 31.86 4.57 -8.50
CA VAL A 161 31.80 3.20 -7.95
C VAL A 161 30.39 2.63 -8.09
N ILE A 162 29.36 3.39 -7.72
CA ILE A 162 27.96 2.96 -7.81
C ILE A 162 27.55 2.75 -9.29
N LYS A 163 27.92 3.69 -10.18
CA LYS A 163 27.66 3.58 -11.63
C LYS A 163 28.36 2.35 -12.24
N ALA A 164 29.61 2.08 -11.84
CA ALA A 164 30.36 0.91 -12.30
C ALA A 164 29.69 -0.40 -11.86
N ALA A 165 29.24 -0.47 -10.60
CA ALA A 165 28.52 -1.65 -10.09
C ALA A 165 27.23 -1.89 -10.87
N LEU A 166 26.47 -0.83 -11.15
CA LEU A 166 25.25 -0.89 -11.97
C LEU A 166 25.51 -1.40 -13.39
N ALA A 167 26.57 -0.92 -14.03
CA ALA A 167 26.97 -1.38 -15.36
C ALA A 167 27.34 -2.87 -15.36
N VAL A 168 28.06 -3.35 -14.34
CA VAL A 168 28.42 -4.77 -14.20
C VAL A 168 27.18 -5.66 -14.06
N VAL A 169 26.23 -5.27 -13.21
CA VAL A 169 24.98 -6.03 -13.05
C VAL A 169 24.12 -6.01 -14.31
N ASN A 170 24.04 -4.87 -15.01
CA ASN A 170 23.34 -4.80 -16.30
C ASN A 170 23.97 -5.77 -17.31
N ASN A 171 25.29 -5.74 -17.47
CA ASN A 171 26.00 -6.66 -18.35
C ASN A 171 25.73 -8.12 -17.98
N TYR A 172 25.71 -8.45 -16.68
CA TYR A 172 25.36 -9.77 -16.19
C TYR A 172 23.93 -10.20 -16.58
N VAL A 173 22.94 -9.33 -16.39
CA VAL A 173 21.53 -9.62 -16.74
C VAL A 173 21.34 -9.77 -18.25
N VAL A 174 21.98 -8.92 -19.04
CA VAL A 174 21.95 -9.00 -20.52
C VAL A 174 22.60 -10.30 -21.01
N GLU A 175 23.73 -10.68 -20.43
CA GLU A 175 24.44 -11.92 -20.71
C GLU A 175 23.55 -13.14 -20.41
N LEU A 176 22.95 -13.21 -19.21
CA LEU A 176 22.00 -14.26 -18.83
C LEU A 176 20.82 -14.40 -19.80
N LYS A 177 20.34 -13.28 -20.35
CA LYS A 177 19.20 -13.28 -21.28
C LYS A 177 19.56 -13.77 -22.68
N ASN A 178 20.75 -13.41 -23.16
CA ASN A 178 21.14 -13.64 -24.55
C ASN A 178 21.94 -14.94 -24.75
N SER A 179 22.75 -15.35 -23.77
CA SER A 179 23.59 -16.54 -23.82
C SER A 179 23.96 -16.96 -22.40
N PRO A 180 23.17 -17.84 -21.75
CA PRO A 180 23.44 -18.30 -20.40
C PRO A 180 24.84 -18.94 -20.34
N PRO A 181 25.76 -18.45 -19.50
CA PRO A 181 27.07 -19.06 -19.33
C PRO A 181 26.93 -20.48 -18.74
N ASP A 182 27.98 -21.30 -18.87
CA ASP A 182 28.08 -22.56 -18.12
C ASP A 182 28.11 -22.31 -16.59
N GLY A 183 27.92 -23.37 -15.80
CA GLY A 183 27.81 -23.26 -14.34
C GLY A 183 29.03 -22.65 -13.64
N ASP A 184 30.25 -22.91 -14.13
CA ASP A 184 31.48 -22.36 -13.56
C ASP A 184 31.64 -20.87 -13.88
N SER A 185 31.38 -20.50 -15.14
CA SER A 185 31.36 -19.11 -15.60
C SER A 185 30.29 -18.29 -14.85
N LEU A 186 29.10 -18.87 -14.63
CA LEU A 186 28.03 -18.26 -13.83
C LEU A 186 28.47 -17.99 -12.39
N ARG A 187 29.18 -18.93 -11.76
CA ARG A 187 29.66 -18.79 -10.38
C ARG A 187 30.70 -17.67 -10.25
N LEU A 188 31.68 -17.61 -11.14
CA LEU A 188 32.66 -16.52 -11.18
C LEU A 188 31.97 -15.16 -11.41
N ARG A 189 31.02 -15.11 -12.34
CA ARG A 189 30.29 -13.88 -12.64
C ARG A 189 29.45 -13.37 -11.46
N ARG A 190 28.89 -14.29 -10.67
CA ARG A 190 28.19 -13.94 -9.43
C ARG A 190 29.13 -13.41 -8.35
N GLN A 191 30.34 -13.95 -8.24
CA GLN A 191 31.36 -13.42 -7.33
C GLN A 191 31.77 -11.99 -7.73
N ASP A 192 31.95 -11.72 -9.02
CA ASP A 192 32.22 -10.38 -9.54
C ASP A 192 31.09 -9.42 -9.16
N VAL A 193 29.83 -9.78 -9.45
CA VAL A 193 28.65 -8.97 -9.09
C VAL A 193 28.60 -8.70 -7.58
N ARG A 194 28.86 -9.72 -6.74
CA ARG A 194 28.86 -9.57 -5.27
C ARG A 194 29.96 -8.64 -4.78
N SER A 195 31.15 -8.69 -5.38
CA SER A 195 32.24 -7.76 -5.06
C SER A 195 31.86 -6.31 -5.37
N GLN A 196 31.15 -6.09 -6.48
CA GLN A 196 30.66 -4.76 -6.87
C GLN A 196 29.54 -4.25 -5.96
N ILE A 197 28.63 -5.13 -5.51
CA ILE A 197 27.61 -4.79 -4.52
C ILE A 197 28.27 -4.37 -3.20
N THR A 198 29.30 -5.08 -2.76
CA THR A 198 30.04 -4.75 -1.53
C THR A 198 30.72 -3.39 -1.66
N ALA A 199 31.40 -3.13 -2.77
CA ALA A 199 32.02 -1.83 -3.05
C ALA A 199 30.98 -0.70 -3.11
N SER A 200 29.84 -0.93 -3.75
CA SER A 200 28.72 0.00 -3.79
C SER A 200 28.13 0.25 -2.40
N SER A 201 28.06 -0.77 -1.53
CA SER A 201 27.59 -0.60 -0.14
C SER A 201 28.45 0.41 0.61
N VAL A 202 29.78 0.27 0.53
CA VAL A 202 30.73 1.21 1.14
C VAL A 202 30.54 2.63 0.58
N ALA A 203 30.38 2.76 -0.74
CA ALA A 203 30.15 4.06 -1.34
C ALA A 203 28.84 4.73 -0.86
N VAL A 204 27.77 3.94 -0.71
CA VAL A 204 26.51 4.42 -0.16
C VAL A 204 26.65 4.78 1.32
N ARG A 205 27.38 4.00 2.14
CA ARG A 205 27.67 4.36 3.54
C ARG A 205 28.32 5.74 3.63
N ASN A 206 29.30 6.03 2.79
CA ASN A 206 29.97 7.33 2.74
C ASN A 206 29.02 8.47 2.35
N LEU A 207 28.11 8.23 1.39
CA LEU A 207 27.08 9.21 1.01
C LEU A 207 26.00 9.39 2.08
N LEU A 208 25.82 8.43 2.98
CA LEU A 208 24.86 8.54 4.08
C LEU A 208 25.48 9.08 5.38
N ASP A 209 26.80 9.19 5.45
CA ASP A 209 27.49 9.76 6.60
C ASP A 209 27.20 11.27 6.71
N THR A 210 26.80 11.71 7.90
CA THR A 210 26.53 13.13 8.17
C THR A 210 27.77 14.01 7.99
N SER A 211 28.96 13.49 8.31
CA SER A 211 30.22 14.24 8.19
C SER A 211 30.57 14.59 6.74
N THR A 212 30.13 13.78 5.78
CA THR A 212 30.24 14.04 4.34
C THR A 212 29.52 15.33 3.93
N TRP A 213 28.48 15.70 4.67
CA TRP A 213 27.59 16.82 4.34
C TRP A 213 27.87 18.09 5.13
N LEU A 214 28.98 18.13 5.87
CA LEU A 214 29.43 19.34 6.55
C LEU A 214 30.24 20.21 5.60
N THR A 215 29.83 21.48 5.46
CA THR A 215 30.53 22.48 4.64
C THR A 215 30.92 23.70 5.45
N THR A 216 31.98 24.39 5.03
CA THR A 216 32.42 25.63 5.66
C THR A 216 31.45 26.76 5.32
N PHE A 217 30.85 27.38 6.34
CA PHE A 217 29.92 28.47 6.15
C PHE A 217 30.61 29.79 5.79
N ASP A 218 30.21 30.38 4.66
CA ASP A 218 30.62 31.72 4.24
C ASP A 218 29.46 32.72 4.42
N PRO A 219 29.50 33.58 5.46
CA PRO A 219 28.44 34.55 5.72
C PRO A 219 28.30 35.60 4.63
N THR A 220 29.31 35.81 3.78
CA THR A 220 29.26 36.79 2.68
C THR A 220 28.26 36.39 1.59
N THR A 221 27.84 35.13 1.56
CA THR A 221 26.79 34.64 0.67
C THR A 221 25.37 34.90 1.19
N MET A 222 25.25 35.42 2.41
CA MET A 222 23.98 35.62 3.13
C MET A 222 23.86 37.03 3.71
N THR A 223 24.73 37.96 3.31
CA THR A 223 24.85 39.31 3.85
C THR A 223 23.64 40.19 3.57
N ASP A 224 22.97 40.00 2.43
CA ASP A 224 21.82 40.82 2.04
C ASP A 224 20.50 40.26 2.59
N VAL A 225 20.43 38.94 2.78
CA VAL A 225 19.20 38.22 3.14
C VAL A 225 19.07 37.97 4.65
N TRP A 226 20.13 37.51 5.32
CA TRP A 226 20.06 37.07 6.73
C TRP A 226 19.87 38.20 7.75
N PRO A 227 20.55 39.37 7.64
CA PRO A 227 20.45 40.44 8.64
C PRO A 227 19.11 41.17 8.68
N TRP A 228 18.21 40.92 7.73
CA TRP A 228 16.96 41.66 7.62
C TRP A 228 15.85 41.17 8.57
N ARG A 229 15.94 39.95 9.12
CA ARG A 229 15.05 39.40 10.18
C ARG A 229 15.76 38.45 11.17
N PRO A 230 16.78 38.90 11.92
CA PRO A 230 17.32 38.11 13.02
C PRO A 230 16.22 37.92 14.07
N GLY A 231 15.77 36.67 14.30
CA GLY A 231 14.67 36.41 15.25
C GLY A 231 13.55 35.54 14.74
N SER A 232 13.24 35.63 13.44
CA SER A 232 11.94 35.15 12.94
C SER A 232 11.97 33.73 12.39
N PHE A 233 13.13 33.20 12.00
CA PHE A 233 13.24 31.85 11.42
C PHE A 233 13.43 30.79 12.50
N TYR A 234 12.64 29.73 12.42
CA TYR A 234 12.69 28.59 13.33
C TYR A 234 12.82 27.29 12.54
N ALA A 235 13.84 26.50 12.89
CA ALA A 235 13.90 25.10 12.51
C ALA A 235 12.94 24.30 13.38
N VAL A 236 12.36 23.24 12.83
CA VAL A 236 11.37 22.42 13.55
C VAL A 236 11.94 21.01 13.70
N PRO A 237 12.82 20.73 14.67
CA PRO A 237 13.48 19.43 14.78
C PRO A 237 12.48 18.28 14.99
N LYS A 238 12.96 17.05 14.81
CA LYS A 238 12.18 15.82 15.06
C LYS A 238 11.60 15.77 16.48
N THR A 239 12.39 16.18 17.47
CA THR A 239 12.04 16.17 18.88
C THR A 239 12.25 17.55 19.51
N GLY A 240 11.34 17.92 20.41
CA GLY A 240 11.39 19.20 21.13
C GLY A 240 10.68 20.35 20.41
N ALA A 241 10.70 21.51 21.05
CA ALA A 241 10.11 22.73 20.52
C ALA A 241 10.90 23.27 19.30
N PRO A 242 10.24 24.02 18.40
CA PRO A 242 10.94 24.77 17.35
C PRO A 242 12.09 25.59 17.91
N ARG A 243 13.22 25.62 17.20
CA ARG A 243 14.44 26.31 17.62
C ARG A 243 14.73 27.44 16.65
N GLN A 244 15.01 28.61 17.20
CA GLN A 244 15.39 29.76 16.40
C GLN A 244 16.67 29.46 15.61
N ALA A 245 16.64 29.70 14.30
CA ALA A 245 17.81 29.58 13.44
C ALA A 245 18.74 30.77 13.68
N LEU A 246 19.98 30.48 14.05
CA LEU A 246 21.02 31.47 14.25
C LEU A 246 21.96 31.49 13.05
N MET A 247 22.47 32.68 12.69
CA MET A 247 23.50 32.77 11.65
C MET A 247 24.75 32.04 12.13
N PRO A 248 25.25 31.04 11.39
CA PRO A 248 26.49 30.38 11.76
C PRO A 248 27.68 31.36 11.73
N ALA A 249 28.69 31.10 12.55
CA ALA A 249 29.91 31.89 12.55
C ALA A 249 30.68 31.69 11.23
N SER A 250 31.41 32.71 10.78
CA SER A 250 32.29 32.58 9.61
C SER A 250 33.27 31.44 9.80
N GLY A 251 33.38 30.55 8.80
CA GLY A 251 34.29 29.42 8.83
C GLY A 251 33.83 28.24 9.70
N SER A 252 32.62 28.30 10.28
CA SER A 252 32.05 27.15 11.00
C SER A 252 31.54 26.07 10.04
N ASN A 253 31.58 24.81 10.49
CA ASN A 253 31.01 23.70 9.73
C ASN A 253 29.50 23.66 9.93
N VAL A 254 28.76 23.60 8.83
CA VAL A 254 27.30 23.55 8.81
C VAL A 254 26.80 22.41 7.93
N PHE A 255 25.69 21.79 8.30
CA PHE A 255 25.06 20.77 7.48
C PHE A 255 24.45 21.37 6.20
N ASP A 256 24.84 20.84 5.04
CA ASP A 256 24.36 21.26 3.74
C ASP A 256 23.73 20.10 2.97
N HIS A 257 22.42 20.21 2.75
CA HIS A 257 21.64 19.13 2.16
C HIS A 257 21.51 19.22 0.62
N ARG A 258 22.00 20.30 -0.02
CA ARG A 258 21.75 20.58 -1.44
C ARG A 258 22.28 19.48 -2.37
N LEU A 259 23.51 19.02 -2.12
CA LEU A 259 24.08 17.85 -2.82
C LEU A 259 23.70 16.52 -2.16
N MET A 260 23.42 16.54 -0.85
CA MET A 260 23.08 15.34 -0.08
C MET A 260 21.83 14.66 -0.62
N VAL A 261 20.72 15.39 -0.75
CA VAL A 261 19.42 14.82 -1.15
C VAL A 261 19.51 14.02 -2.45
N PRO A 262 20.02 14.57 -3.58
CA PRO A 262 20.08 13.82 -4.82
C PRO A 262 21.08 12.65 -4.77
N LEU A 263 22.22 12.80 -4.08
CA LEU A 263 23.26 11.77 -4.03
C LEU A 263 22.91 10.60 -3.10
N ALA A 264 22.38 10.88 -1.90
CA ALA A 264 21.86 9.88 -0.99
C ALA A 264 20.69 9.11 -1.64
N SER A 265 19.78 9.84 -2.30
CA SER A 265 18.65 9.22 -3.02
C SER A 265 19.12 8.31 -4.15
N PHE A 266 20.08 8.77 -4.97
CA PHE A 266 20.66 7.94 -6.03
C PHE A 266 21.36 6.72 -5.46
N GLY A 267 22.25 6.90 -4.49
CA GLY A 267 23.08 5.82 -3.97
C GLY A 267 22.25 4.68 -3.37
N VAL A 268 21.28 5.00 -2.52
CA VAL A 268 20.41 3.99 -1.91
C VAL A 268 19.50 3.33 -2.96
N THR A 269 18.91 4.11 -3.87
CA THR A 269 18.05 3.55 -4.93
C THR A 269 18.84 2.64 -5.87
N ALA A 270 20.06 3.03 -6.24
CA ALA A 270 20.97 2.24 -7.03
C ALA A 270 21.34 0.95 -6.30
N PHE A 271 21.67 1.01 -5.01
CA PHE A 271 22.01 -0.16 -4.21
C PHE A 271 20.83 -1.14 -4.11
N LEU A 272 19.62 -0.66 -3.81
CA LEU A 272 18.42 -1.50 -3.82
C LEU A 272 18.18 -2.14 -5.20
N THR A 273 18.46 -1.41 -6.27
CA THR A 273 18.36 -1.92 -7.64
C THR A 273 19.38 -3.02 -7.91
N LEU A 274 20.63 -2.85 -7.47
CA LEU A 274 21.67 -3.86 -7.54
C LEU A 274 21.24 -5.13 -6.82
N LEU A 275 20.80 -5.02 -5.56
CA LEU A 275 20.33 -6.15 -4.75
C LEU A 275 19.19 -6.90 -5.42
N ARG A 276 18.12 -6.19 -5.81
CA ARG A 276 16.95 -6.79 -6.45
C ARG A 276 17.29 -7.50 -7.77
N SER A 277 18.33 -7.04 -8.47
CA SER A 277 18.75 -7.61 -9.75
C SER A 277 19.66 -8.84 -9.56
N SER A 278 20.55 -8.83 -8.57
CA SER A 278 21.49 -9.93 -8.32
C SER A 278 20.87 -11.07 -7.49
N ALA A 279 20.09 -10.70 -6.49
CA ALA A 279 19.47 -11.57 -5.51
C ALA A 279 18.01 -11.13 -5.26
N PRO A 280 17.08 -11.39 -6.20
CA PRO A 280 15.67 -11.03 -6.03
C PRO A 280 15.03 -11.54 -4.73
N GLU A 281 15.60 -12.59 -4.14
CA GLU A 281 15.20 -13.23 -2.89
C GLU A 281 15.93 -12.70 -1.64
N PHE A 282 16.67 -11.59 -1.72
CA PHE A 282 17.53 -11.10 -0.63
C PHE A 282 16.79 -10.87 0.69
N ARG A 283 15.48 -10.58 0.65
CA ARG A 283 14.66 -10.41 1.86
C ARG A 283 14.40 -11.77 2.51
N SER A 284 14.04 -12.79 1.73
CA SER A 284 13.88 -14.16 2.23
C SER A 284 15.18 -14.72 2.81
N THR A 285 16.34 -14.42 2.19
CA THR A 285 17.66 -14.90 2.65
C THR A 285 18.33 -13.99 3.69
N ARG A 286 17.74 -12.82 3.99
CA ARG A 286 18.32 -11.73 4.79
C ARG A 286 19.71 -11.31 4.32
N GLU A 287 19.97 -11.38 3.01
CA GLU A 287 21.24 -10.95 2.43
C GLU A 287 21.32 -9.41 2.42
N ASN A 288 22.43 -8.85 2.92
CA ASN A 288 22.65 -7.41 3.13
C ASN A 288 21.63 -6.73 4.08
N ARG A 289 20.94 -7.48 4.94
CA ARG A 289 19.97 -6.89 5.89
C ARG A 289 20.61 -5.85 6.82
N GLU A 290 21.77 -6.16 7.38
CA GLU A 290 22.50 -5.25 8.28
C GLU A 290 22.86 -3.93 7.57
N ASP A 291 23.34 -4.00 6.32
CA ASP A 291 23.60 -2.82 5.50
C ASP A 291 22.33 -1.97 5.31
N LEU A 292 21.18 -2.60 5.07
CA LEU A 292 19.92 -1.89 4.90
C LEU A 292 19.44 -1.24 6.21
N TRP A 293 19.62 -1.89 7.35
CA TRP A 293 19.35 -1.28 8.65
C TRP A 293 20.27 -0.09 8.94
N ASP A 294 21.58 -0.23 8.68
CA ASP A 294 22.56 0.85 8.78
C ASP A 294 22.15 2.03 7.88
N PHE A 295 21.74 1.75 6.63
CA PHE A 295 21.26 2.77 5.69
C PHE A 295 19.99 3.46 6.16
N ALA A 296 19.03 2.73 6.71
CA ALA A 296 17.82 3.32 7.27
C ALA A 296 18.16 4.25 8.45
N ALA A 297 19.01 3.81 9.37
CA ALA A 297 19.44 4.63 10.50
C ALA A 297 20.16 5.91 10.03
N ALA A 298 21.09 5.79 9.08
CA ALA A 298 21.84 6.93 8.56
C ALA A 298 20.95 7.90 7.77
N LEU A 299 20.03 7.40 6.93
CA LEU A 299 19.03 8.22 6.23
C LEU A 299 18.16 9.01 7.20
N GLU A 300 17.70 8.38 8.29
CA GLU A 300 16.90 9.06 9.29
C GLU A 300 17.67 10.22 9.93
N VAL A 301 18.96 10.04 10.24
CA VAL A 301 19.81 11.12 10.76
C VAL A 301 19.95 12.27 9.76
N LEU A 302 20.16 11.97 8.47
CA LEU A 302 20.24 13.01 7.43
C LEU A 302 18.92 13.79 7.28
N ILE A 303 17.79 13.10 7.33
CA ILE A 303 16.45 13.71 7.30
C ILE A 303 16.24 14.61 8.52
N ASP A 304 16.66 14.15 9.70
CA ASP A 304 16.56 14.91 10.94
C ASP A 304 17.45 16.18 10.90
N ASN A 305 18.68 16.08 10.39
CA ASN A 305 19.58 17.23 10.23
C ASN A 305 19.05 18.22 9.19
N MET A 306 18.50 17.75 8.08
CA MET A 306 17.89 18.61 7.06
C MET A 306 16.75 19.45 7.66
N ARG A 307 15.87 18.81 8.44
CA ARG A 307 14.74 19.46 9.11
C ARG A 307 15.16 20.32 10.32
N GLY A 308 16.24 19.96 11.00
CA GLY A 308 16.74 20.64 12.20
C GLY A 308 17.69 21.80 11.93
N GLU A 309 18.39 21.80 10.80
CA GLU A 309 19.47 22.74 10.50
C GLU A 309 19.39 23.40 9.12
N GLY A 310 18.64 22.83 8.17
CA GLY A 310 18.58 23.31 6.78
C GLY A 310 17.28 24.03 6.41
N ILE A 311 16.15 23.59 6.96
CA ILE A 311 14.82 24.09 6.58
C ILE A 311 14.16 24.80 7.76
N THR A 312 13.66 26.01 7.53
CA THR A 312 13.04 26.86 8.56
C THR A 312 11.69 27.41 8.13
N ARG A 313 10.88 27.82 9.11
CA ARG A 313 9.67 28.63 8.90
C ARG A 313 9.63 29.81 9.85
N THR A 314 8.84 30.82 9.51
CA THR A 314 8.56 31.90 10.46
C THR A 314 7.60 31.42 11.54
N LEU A 315 7.82 31.86 12.77
CA LEU A 315 6.88 31.66 13.88
C LEU A 315 6.62 33.00 14.55
N HIS A 316 5.34 33.31 14.70
CA HIS A 316 4.88 34.57 15.24
C HIS A 316 4.07 34.38 16.51
N THR A 317 4.16 35.36 17.39
CA THR A 317 3.34 35.45 18.61
C THR A 317 2.50 36.72 18.59
N ALA A 318 1.44 36.77 19.39
CA ALA A 318 0.61 37.97 19.49
C ALA A 318 1.42 39.21 19.88
N TRP A 319 2.49 39.05 20.67
CA TRP A 319 3.37 40.14 21.07
C TRP A 319 3.97 40.89 19.87
N GLU A 320 4.31 40.21 18.77
CA GLU A 320 4.89 40.83 17.56
C GLU A 320 3.89 41.68 16.76
N PHE A 321 2.59 41.53 17.04
CA PHE A 321 1.51 42.32 16.47
C PHE A 321 0.91 43.30 17.47
N ASP A 322 1.30 43.22 18.74
CA ASP A 322 0.82 44.13 19.77
C ASP A 322 1.52 45.48 19.64
N THR A 323 0.73 46.47 19.24
CA THR A 323 1.13 47.88 19.12
C THR A 323 0.94 48.67 20.42
N SER A 324 0.57 48.01 21.52
CA SER A 324 0.51 48.63 22.83
C SER A 324 1.92 48.99 23.33
N PRO A 325 2.06 49.91 24.32
CA PRO A 325 3.35 50.23 24.93
C PRO A 325 4.09 49.02 25.56
N ALA A 326 3.37 47.92 25.85
CA ALA A 326 3.93 46.69 26.39
C ALA A 326 4.18 45.61 25.31
N GLY A 327 3.74 45.85 24.08
CA GLY A 327 3.86 44.94 22.95
C GLY A 327 5.19 45.04 22.22
N GLY A 328 5.36 44.21 21.19
CA GLY A 328 6.57 44.18 20.35
C GLY A 328 6.67 45.35 19.39
N ILE A 329 5.62 46.17 19.30
CA ILE A 329 5.59 47.40 18.52
C ILE A 329 5.26 48.59 19.45
N PRO A 330 6.21 49.02 20.29
CA PRO A 330 5.94 50.07 21.29
C PRO A 330 5.66 51.45 20.68
N TRP A 331 6.01 51.66 19.42
CA TRP A 331 5.88 52.94 18.70
C TRP A 331 4.59 53.05 17.86
N GLN A 332 3.73 52.02 17.91
CA GLN A 332 2.46 51.94 17.16
C GLN A 332 2.66 52.05 15.63
N LEU A 333 1.56 52.09 14.87
CA LEU A 333 1.60 52.26 13.42
C LEU A 333 1.51 53.75 13.05
N ASP A 334 2.43 54.21 12.22
CA ASP A 334 2.45 55.57 11.67
C ASP A 334 1.33 55.77 10.62
N PRO A 335 0.86 57.01 10.39
CA PRO A 335 -0.05 57.32 9.28
C PRO A 335 0.45 56.91 7.91
N SER A 336 1.76 56.81 7.70
CA SER A 336 2.34 56.32 6.44
C SER A 336 2.16 54.80 6.25
N GLU A 337 1.93 54.05 7.32
CA GLU A 337 1.74 52.60 7.29
C GLU A 337 0.27 52.18 7.14
N VAL A 338 -0.66 53.14 7.14
CA VAL A 338 -2.10 52.91 7.20
C VAL A 338 -2.83 53.76 6.18
N VAL A 339 -3.68 53.13 5.38
CA VAL A 339 -4.64 53.81 4.53
C VAL A 339 -5.90 54.08 5.36
N ASP A 340 -6.03 55.31 5.84
CA ASP A 340 -7.19 55.75 6.59
C ASP A 340 -8.17 56.53 5.73
N LEU A 341 -9.25 55.85 5.35
CA LEU A 341 -10.40 56.41 4.64
C LEU A 341 -11.65 56.43 5.53
N SER A 342 -11.49 56.52 6.85
CA SER A 342 -12.60 56.50 7.83
C SER A 342 -13.63 57.59 7.56
N LEU A 343 -13.23 58.74 7.01
CA LEU A 343 -14.13 59.82 6.59
C LEU A 343 -15.07 59.43 5.44
N LEU A 344 -14.74 58.37 4.70
CA LEU A 344 -15.55 57.77 3.63
C LEU A 344 -16.29 56.51 4.09
N GLY A 345 -16.29 56.20 5.40
CA GLY A 345 -16.91 54.99 5.96
C GLY A 345 -16.13 53.70 5.73
N VAL A 346 -14.89 53.77 5.25
CA VAL A 346 -14.01 52.62 5.04
C VAL A 346 -13.10 52.47 6.26
N ALA A 347 -13.11 51.29 6.90
CA ALA A 347 -12.26 51.02 8.05
C ALA A 347 -10.76 51.17 7.67
N PRO A 348 -9.92 51.73 8.58
CA PRO A 348 -8.50 51.85 8.33
C PRO A 348 -7.87 50.47 8.14
N HIS A 349 -6.98 50.36 7.15
CA HIS A 349 -6.26 49.13 6.83
C HIS A 349 -4.79 49.43 6.51
N LEU A 350 -3.94 48.42 6.61
CA LEU A 350 -2.51 48.58 6.36
C LEU A 350 -2.23 48.97 4.91
N ALA A 351 -1.25 49.85 4.72
CA ALA A 351 -0.74 50.19 3.41
C ALA A 351 -0.07 48.98 2.75
N ALA A 352 -0.20 48.88 1.42
CA ALA A 352 0.28 47.72 0.65
C ALA A 352 1.81 47.61 0.55
N ASP A 353 2.54 48.64 0.96
CA ASP A 353 4.00 48.70 1.03
C ASP A 353 4.54 48.41 2.44
N ASN A 354 3.68 48.01 3.38
CA ASN A 354 4.11 47.60 4.72
C ASN A 354 5.02 46.35 4.65
N THR A 355 6.22 46.44 5.25
CA THR A 355 7.25 45.38 5.28
C THR A 355 7.50 44.83 6.69
N ARG A 356 6.61 45.17 7.64
CA ARG A 356 6.80 44.93 9.08
C ARG A 356 6.61 43.48 9.50
N TRP A 357 6.02 42.64 8.67
CA TRP A 357 5.92 41.21 8.94
C TRP A 357 6.37 40.39 7.74
N VAL A 358 7.23 39.42 8.03
CA VAL A 358 7.73 38.46 7.05
C VAL A 358 7.14 37.11 7.44
N VAL A 359 6.49 36.45 6.50
CA VAL A 359 5.78 35.20 6.75
C VAL A 359 6.14 34.18 5.68
N GLY A 360 6.53 32.98 6.10
CA GLY A 360 6.75 31.89 5.16
C GLY A 360 7.77 30.86 5.61
N ALA A 361 8.36 30.19 4.63
CA ALA A 361 9.38 29.18 4.84
C ALA A 361 10.66 29.53 4.07
N PHE A 362 11.78 29.10 4.61
CA PHE A 362 13.10 29.49 4.16
C PHE A 362 14.12 28.36 4.32
N ASP A 363 14.81 28.02 3.25
CA ASP A 363 15.93 27.10 3.25
C ASP A 363 17.23 27.89 3.50
N VAL A 364 17.84 27.67 4.66
CA VAL A 364 19.03 28.41 5.10
C VAL A 364 20.31 28.03 4.34
N ARG A 365 20.25 27.03 3.45
CA ARG A 365 21.37 26.59 2.60
C ARG A 365 21.13 26.94 1.14
N ALA A 366 19.91 26.81 0.64
CA ALA A 366 19.58 27.07 -0.76
C ALA A 366 19.23 28.55 -1.05
N HIS A 367 18.60 29.26 -0.12
CA HIS A 367 18.11 30.61 -0.36
C HIS A 367 19.15 31.68 0.06
N ASN A 368 20.26 31.75 -0.68
CA ASN A 368 21.34 32.71 -0.44
C ASN A 368 21.15 34.05 -1.18
N ASP A 369 22.08 35.00 -1.06
CA ASP A 369 22.01 36.33 -1.70
C ASP A 369 21.82 36.23 -3.23
N GLY A 370 22.33 35.16 -3.87
CA GLY A 370 22.17 34.91 -5.30
C GLY A 370 20.81 34.30 -5.71
N TYR A 371 20.10 33.65 -4.78
CA TYR A 371 18.74 33.15 -4.99
C TYR A 371 17.74 34.32 -5.09
N PHE A 372 17.91 35.33 -4.24
CA PHE A 372 17.08 36.52 -4.30
C PHE A 372 17.55 37.43 -5.46
N THR A 373 16.60 37.99 -6.20
CA THR A 373 16.86 38.73 -7.45
C THR A 373 17.89 39.87 -7.23
N PRO A 374 18.72 40.24 -8.23
CA PRO A 374 19.65 41.37 -8.11
C PRO A 374 18.91 42.64 -7.68
N GLY A 375 19.10 43.05 -6.42
CA GLY A 375 18.34 44.14 -5.81
C GLY A 375 17.44 43.77 -4.64
N PHE A 376 17.43 42.51 -4.19
CA PHE A 376 16.92 42.15 -2.89
C PHE A 376 17.95 42.52 -1.82
N SER A 377 17.96 43.79 -1.41
CA SER A 377 18.72 44.26 -0.26
C SER A 377 17.74 44.75 0.81
N ALA A 378 18.15 44.69 2.09
CA ALA A 378 17.39 45.26 3.20
C ALA A 378 16.89 46.70 2.93
N SER A 379 17.67 47.48 2.17
CA SER A 379 17.35 48.86 1.75
C SER A 379 16.35 48.97 0.58
N ARG A 380 16.25 47.96 -0.29
CA ARG A 380 15.36 47.98 -1.47
C ARG A 380 14.00 47.34 -1.22
N ILE A 381 13.91 46.40 -0.27
CA ILE A 381 12.62 45.82 0.15
C ILE A 381 11.71 46.91 0.74
N GLN A 382 12.30 47.97 1.30
CA GLN A 382 11.61 49.18 1.80
C GLN A 382 11.03 50.08 0.68
N LEU A 383 11.40 49.88 -0.60
CA LEU A 383 10.88 50.69 -1.71
C LEU A 383 9.51 50.15 -2.19
N PRO A 384 8.44 50.95 -2.31
CA PRO A 384 7.13 50.49 -2.74
C PRO A 384 7.16 49.79 -4.11
N GLY A 385 6.43 48.68 -4.28
CA GLY A 385 6.27 47.99 -5.58
C GLY A 385 6.07 46.47 -5.50
N PRO A 386 5.20 45.87 -6.34
CA PRO A 386 4.79 44.46 -6.23
C PRO A 386 5.92 43.45 -6.53
N GLN A 387 7.00 43.85 -7.23
CA GLN A 387 8.08 42.95 -7.64
C GLN A 387 8.90 42.32 -6.50
N TYR A 388 8.78 42.84 -5.26
CA TYR A 388 9.55 42.35 -4.11
C TYR A 388 8.70 41.66 -3.05
N ALA A 389 7.37 41.60 -3.19
CA ALA A 389 6.48 41.18 -2.09
C ALA A 389 6.62 39.69 -1.71
N LYS A 390 6.80 38.80 -2.68
CA LYS A 390 7.03 37.36 -2.45
C LYS A 390 8.27 36.90 -3.20
N GLN A 391 9.23 36.33 -2.47
CA GLN A 391 10.46 35.78 -3.03
C GLN A 391 10.59 34.35 -2.52
N GLY A 392 10.48 33.42 -3.45
CA GLY A 392 10.34 32.02 -3.10
C GLY A 392 9.05 31.70 -2.32
N LEU A 393 9.22 30.97 -1.21
CA LEU A 393 8.17 30.65 -0.23
C LEU A 393 8.11 31.65 0.94
N LEU A 394 8.83 32.78 0.82
CA LEU A 394 8.84 33.87 1.79
C LEU A 394 8.03 35.06 1.27
N ASP A 395 7.02 35.46 2.03
CA ASP A 395 6.28 36.70 1.82
C ASP A 395 6.87 37.79 2.72
N VAL A 396 7.57 38.72 2.09
CA VAL A 396 8.31 39.80 2.76
C VAL A 396 7.46 41.06 2.95
N ARG A 397 6.24 41.07 2.42
CA ARG A 397 5.22 42.10 2.60
C ARG A 397 3.88 41.49 2.98
N TRP A 398 3.95 40.48 3.84
CA TRP A 398 2.76 39.79 4.27
C TRP A 398 1.87 40.77 5.05
N MET A 399 0.63 40.91 4.60
CA MET A 399 -0.33 41.82 5.21
C MET A 399 -1.17 41.06 6.25
N PRO A 400 -1.04 41.35 7.55
CA PRO A 400 -1.88 40.73 8.54
C PRO A 400 -3.36 41.13 8.36
N PRO A 401 -4.30 40.26 8.74
CA PRO A 401 -5.72 40.61 8.82
C PRO A 401 -6.01 41.50 10.05
N ALA A 402 -5.28 42.61 10.16
CA ALA A 402 -5.31 43.50 11.30
C ALA A 402 -6.57 44.35 11.34
N LYS A 403 -7.19 44.45 12.52
CA LYS A 403 -8.26 45.39 12.85
C LYS A 403 -7.63 46.62 13.48
N LEU A 404 -7.59 47.71 12.72
CA LEU A 404 -6.95 48.94 13.13
C LEU A 404 -7.92 49.87 13.85
N GLU A 405 -7.48 50.40 14.99
CA GLU A 405 -8.18 51.46 15.71
C GLU A 405 -7.31 52.72 15.75
N PRO A 406 -7.81 53.88 15.29
CA PRO A 406 -7.07 55.13 15.38
C PRO A 406 -7.00 55.62 16.83
N ILE A 407 -5.83 56.07 17.24
CA ILE A 407 -5.59 56.72 18.53
C ILE A 407 -4.85 58.04 18.33
N ASP A 408 -5.15 59.02 19.17
CA ASP A 408 -4.43 60.30 19.18
C ASP A 408 -3.36 60.25 20.27
N VAL A 409 -2.10 60.38 19.87
CA VAL A 409 -0.95 60.27 20.77
C VAL A 409 -0.25 61.63 20.85
N PRO A 410 0.12 62.11 22.05
CA PRO A 410 0.87 63.36 22.16
C PRO A 410 2.20 63.29 21.39
N VAL A 411 2.51 64.32 20.60
CA VAL A 411 3.79 64.42 19.88
C VAL A 411 4.92 64.62 20.90
N SER A 412 5.70 63.56 21.18
CA SER A 412 6.84 63.66 22.09
C SER A 412 8.00 64.38 21.39
N GLY A 413 8.14 65.70 21.61
CA GLY A 413 9.25 66.42 20.97
C GLY A 413 9.49 67.89 21.34
N GLN A 414 8.55 68.61 21.97
CA GLN A 414 8.82 69.99 22.41
C GLN A 414 8.23 70.28 23.78
N LEU A 415 8.88 69.76 24.84
CA LEU A 415 8.73 70.32 26.17
C LEU A 415 9.21 71.79 26.14
N GLY A 416 8.28 72.73 26.14
CA GLY A 416 8.55 74.12 26.54
C GLY A 416 8.01 75.25 25.65
N TRP A 417 7.34 74.97 24.52
CA TRP A 417 6.82 76.04 23.63
C TRP A 417 5.30 76.10 23.51
N GLU A 418 4.56 75.23 24.18
CA GLU A 418 3.10 75.23 24.14
C GLU A 418 2.53 76.43 24.93
N ARG A 419 1.65 77.21 24.29
CA ARG A 419 0.95 78.33 24.96
C ARG A 419 0.02 77.77 26.05
N PRO A 420 -0.22 78.47 27.18
CA PRO A 420 -0.95 77.94 28.35
C PRO A 420 -2.41 77.46 28.15
N ASN A 421 -2.96 77.43 26.94
CA ASN A 421 -4.33 77.01 26.61
C ASN A 421 -4.43 76.23 25.28
N GLN A 422 -3.33 75.75 24.72
CA GLN A 422 -3.34 75.01 23.46
C GLN A 422 -3.48 73.51 23.77
N ARG A 423 -4.39 72.81 23.06
CA ARG A 423 -4.45 71.34 23.16
C ARG A 423 -3.09 70.77 22.74
N PRO A 424 -2.56 69.75 23.45
CA PRO A 424 -1.33 69.10 23.05
C PRO A 424 -1.40 68.73 21.58
N LEU A 425 -0.33 68.99 20.82
CA LEU A 425 -0.24 68.49 19.46
C LEU A 425 -0.31 66.96 19.55
N THR A 426 -1.38 66.38 19.00
CA THR A 426 -1.52 64.93 18.88
C THR A 426 -1.19 64.51 17.45
N GLU A 427 -0.49 63.41 17.34
CA GLU A 427 -0.31 62.68 16.09
C GLU A 427 -1.23 61.47 16.12
N ARG A 428 -1.91 61.23 14.99
CA ARG A 428 -2.75 60.06 14.82
C ARG A 428 -1.88 58.83 14.62
N ARG A 429 -2.07 57.82 15.46
CA ARG A 429 -1.43 56.50 15.37
C ARG A 429 -2.51 55.43 15.27
N TYR A 430 -2.13 54.20 14.96
CA TYR A 430 -3.08 53.08 14.89
C TYR A 430 -2.65 51.90 15.74
N LEU A 431 -3.63 51.30 16.41
CA LEU A 431 -3.49 50.08 17.19
C LEU A 431 -4.04 48.87 16.43
N ILE A 432 -3.33 47.74 16.52
CA ILE A 432 -3.87 46.43 16.13
C ILE A 432 -4.64 45.88 17.33
N THR A 433 -5.95 45.74 17.19
CA THR A 433 -6.85 45.29 18.27
C THR A 433 -7.02 43.77 18.34
N ASN A 434 -6.55 43.04 17.32
CA ASN A 434 -6.66 41.58 17.21
C ASN A 434 -5.31 40.87 17.03
N PRO A 435 -4.28 41.15 17.85
CA PRO A 435 -2.92 40.64 17.64
C PRO A 435 -2.82 39.11 17.57
N GLN A 436 -3.61 38.38 18.36
CA GLN A 436 -3.64 36.92 18.32
C GLN A 436 -4.11 36.38 16.95
N ALA A 437 -5.19 36.94 16.40
CA ALA A 437 -5.71 36.51 15.10
C ALA A 437 -4.72 36.79 13.96
N CYS A 438 -3.91 37.86 14.08
CA CYS A 438 -2.83 38.14 13.15
C CYS A 438 -1.70 37.09 13.25
N ALA A 439 -1.29 36.74 14.48
CA ALA A 439 -0.29 35.69 14.69
C ALA A 439 -0.76 34.32 14.19
N ASP A 440 -2.01 33.94 14.45
CA ASP A 440 -2.59 32.68 13.98
C ASP A 440 -2.62 32.63 12.44
N ALA A 441 -3.02 33.73 11.78
CA ALA A 441 -3.02 33.82 10.33
C ALA A 441 -1.60 33.75 9.73
N ALA A 442 -0.62 34.40 10.36
CA ALA A 442 0.78 34.35 9.95
C ALA A 442 1.33 32.93 10.04
N ASN A 443 1.12 32.27 11.19
CA ASN A 443 1.59 30.91 11.43
C ASN A 443 0.93 29.90 10.49
N ALA A 444 -0.37 30.04 10.21
CA ALA A 444 -1.06 29.18 9.25
C ALA A 444 -0.48 29.30 7.82
N GLN A 445 -0.16 30.52 7.39
CA GLN A 445 0.48 30.74 6.08
C GLN A 445 1.93 30.23 6.06
N ALA A 446 2.70 30.47 7.13
CA ALA A 446 4.07 29.97 7.26
C ALA A 446 4.12 28.44 7.26
N GLU A 447 3.14 27.80 7.88
CA GLU A 447 2.99 26.34 7.90
C GLU A 447 2.66 25.76 6.52
N GLN A 448 1.76 26.40 5.76
CA GLN A 448 1.52 26.00 4.37
C GLN A 448 2.78 26.14 3.51
N ASN A 449 3.47 27.27 3.61
CA ASN A 449 4.72 27.48 2.88
C ASN A 449 5.81 26.48 3.33
N PHE A 450 5.81 26.06 4.59
CA PHE A 450 6.75 25.05 5.09
C PHE A 450 6.46 23.67 4.50
N ALA A 451 5.18 23.30 4.36
CA ALA A 451 4.77 22.09 3.66
C ALA A 451 5.27 22.08 2.20
N ASP A 452 5.09 23.20 1.49
CA ASP A 452 5.60 23.38 0.12
C ASP A 452 7.12 23.21 0.06
N LEU A 453 7.84 23.76 1.06
CA LEU A 453 9.30 23.68 1.12
C LEU A 453 9.80 22.26 1.42
N LEU A 454 9.14 21.52 2.32
CA LEU A 454 9.46 20.11 2.57
C LEU A 454 9.27 19.27 1.29
N TYR A 455 8.26 19.57 0.49
CA TYR A 455 8.06 18.91 -0.80
C TYR A 455 9.18 19.27 -1.79
N SER A 456 9.43 20.57 -2.03
CA SER A 456 10.38 21.01 -3.06
C SER A 456 11.85 20.74 -2.73
N SER A 457 12.20 20.64 -1.45
CA SER A 457 13.57 20.33 -1.00
C SER A 457 13.95 18.86 -1.14
N GLY A 458 12.99 17.96 -1.42
CA GLY A 458 13.21 16.52 -1.51
C GLY A 458 13.20 15.79 -0.16
N TYR A 459 12.81 16.46 0.93
CA TYR A 459 12.62 15.83 2.24
C TYR A 459 11.68 14.62 2.19
N LEU A 460 10.54 14.75 1.50
CA LEU A 460 9.57 13.66 1.36
C LEU A 460 10.12 12.46 0.57
N THR A 461 10.99 12.71 -0.42
CA THR A 461 11.70 11.66 -1.15
C THR A 461 12.57 10.85 -0.20
N LEU A 462 13.32 11.52 0.69
CA LEU A 462 14.14 10.83 1.68
C LEU A 462 13.29 10.05 2.69
N VAL A 463 12.14 10.60 3.14
CA VAL A 463 11.21 9.89 4.04
C VAL A 463 10.62 8.63 3.39
N HIS A 464 10.24 8.73 2.10
CA HIS A 464 9.79 7.59 1.31
C HIS A 464 10.89 6.53 1.18
N LEU A 465 12.10 6.98 0.85
CA LEU A 465 13.26 6.10 0.67
C LEU A 465 13.65 5.40 1.97
N LEU A 466 13.65 6.11 3.10
CA LEU A 466 13.85 5.55 4.44
C LEU A 466 12.86 4.40 4.70
N SER A 467 11.57 4.63 4.43
CA SER A 467 10.53 3.62 4.63
C SER A 467 10.69 2.44 3.66
N THR A 468 11.11 2.71 2.42
CA THR A 468 11.46 1.68 1.44
C THR A 468 12.60 0.81 1.94
N VAL A 469 13.70 1.39 2.42
CA VAL A 469 14.85 0.64 2.95
C VAL A 469 14.45 -0.20 4.16
N ARG A 470 13.67 0.36 5.10
CA ARG A 470 13.14 -0.39 6.26
C ARG A 470 12.30 -1.58 5.83
N ASN A 471 11.46 -1.40 4.82
CA ASN A 471 10.64 -2.47 4.27
C ASN A 471 11.45 -3.55 3.56
N GLU A 472 12.44 -3.15 2.77
CA GLU A 472 13.35 -4.09 2.11
C GLU A 472 14.27 -4.82 3.12
N ALA A 473 14.57 -4.22 4.28
CA ALA A 473 15.30 -4.89 5.36
C ALA A 473 14.41 -5.89 6.15
N THR A 474 13.09 -5.75 6.04
CA THR A 474 12.12 -6.61 6.72
C THR A 474 11.85 -7.85 5.88
N ASP A 475 11.66 -9.01 6.53
CA ASP A 475 11.26 -10.25 5.86
C ASP A 475 9.98 -10.06 5.01
N PRO A 476 9.87 -10.73 3.86
CA PRO A 476 8.69 -10.59 3.00
C PRO A 476 7.48 -11.34 3.57
N ASP A 477 6.29 -10.83 3.30
CA ASP A 477 5.00 -11.43 3.65
C ASP A 477 4.59 -12.58 2.71
N ARG A 478 5.28 -12.70 1.57
CA ARG A 478 5.05 -13.70 0.54
C ARG A 478 6.37 -14.21 0.00
N SER A 479 6.38 -15.46 -0.45
CA SER A 479 7.60 -16.06 -0.97
C SER A 479 8.15 -15.29 -2.17
N GLN A 480 9.47 -15.01 -2.14
CA GLN A 480 10.18 -14.40 -3.26
C GLN A 480 10.67 -15.44 -4.28
N THR A 481 10.70 -16.72 -3.89
CA THR A 481 11.24 -17.83 -4.70
C THR A 481 10.17 -18.82 -5.15
N VAL A 482 9.12 -19.00 -4.35
CA VAL A 482 8.06 -19.96 -4.63
C VAL A 482 6.90 -19.28 -5.33
N ARG A 483 6.51 -19.84 -6.48
CA ARG A 483 5.30 -19.49 -7.21
C ARG A 483 4.57 -20.77 -7.57
N ALA A 484 3.28 -20.80 -7.32
CA ALA A 484 2.44 -21.94 -7.65
C ALA A 484 1.69 -21.69 -8.96
N ASP A 485 1.63 -22.71 -9.80
CA ASP A 485 0.66 -22.86 -10.88
C ASP A 485 0.00 -24.23 -10.72
N THR A 486 -1.29 -24.36 -11.02
CA THR A 486 -2.01 -25.62 -10.82
C THR A 486 -3.07 -25.81 -11.88
N VAL A 487 -3.01 -26.99 -12.51
CA VAL A 487 -3.99 -27.41 -13.51
C VAL A 487 -4.72 -28.64 -12.98
N THR A 488 -6.04 -28.50 -12.82
CA THR A 488 -6.92 -29.57 -12.35
C THR A 488 -7.81 -30.07 -13.48
N ARG A 489 -7.98 -31.39 -13.58
CA ARG A 489 -8.74 -32.06 -14.65
C ARG A 489 -9.52 -33.23 -14.07
N ARG A 490 -10.69 -33.46 -14.65
CA ARG A 490 -11.57 -34.58 -14.27
C ARG A 490 -12.11 -35.30 -15.49
N MET A 491 -12.49 -36.55 -15.30
CA MET A 491 -13.14 -37.37 -16.31
C MET A 491 -14.29 -38.15 -15.68
N ALA A 492 -15.44 -38.13 -16.36
CA ALA A 492 -16.64 -38.83 -15.91
C ALA A 492 -16.43 -40.35 -15.96
N GLY A 493 -16.85 -41.02 -14.89
CA GLY A 493 -16.84 -42.47 -14.73
C GLY A 493 -18.25 -43.07 -14.77
N ALA A 494 -18.44 -44.15 -14.01
CA ALA A 494 -19.71 -44.86 -13.93
C ALA A 494 -20.81 -44.01 -13.29
N GLU A 495 -22.04 -44.19 -13.76
CA GLU A 495 -23.23 -43.51 -13.23
C GLU A 495 -24.13 -44.53 -12.51
N ARG A 496 -24.67 -44.14 -11.35
CA ARG A 496 -25.61 -44.94 -10.56
C ARG A 496 -26.73 -44.08 -10.00
N THR A 497 -27.89 -44.67 -9.76
CA THR A 497 -28.98 -44.00 -9.02
C THR A 497 -28.73 -44.13 -7.53
N VAL A 498 -28.82 -43.01 -6.81
CA VAL A 498 -28.70 -42.95 -5.34
C VAL A 498 -29.90 -42.21 -4.77
N VAL A 499 -30.24 -42.50 -3.52
CA VAL A 499 -31.19 -41.69 -2.77
C VAL A 499 -30.38 -40.62 -2.04
N VAL A 500 -30.67 -39.36 -2.32
CA VAL A 500 -30.11 -38.24 -1.54
C VAL A 500 -31.08 -37.82 -0.47
N GLU A 501 -30.53 -37.45 0.67
CA GLU A 501 -31.29 -37.00 1.83
C GLU A 501 -30.89 -35.56 2.14
N ALA A 502 -31.90 -34.69 2.28
CA ALA A 502 -31.76 -33.38 2.87
C ALA A 502 -32.50 -33.41 4.21
N LYS A 503 -31.88 -32.86 5.25
CA LYS A 503 -32.54 -32.59 6.53
C LYS A 503 -32.60 -31.08 6.69
N PRO A 504 -33.53 -30.37 6.03
CA PRO A 504 -33.74 -28.96 6.30
C PRO A 504 -34.08 -28.78 7.78
N PHE A 505 -33.67 -27.65 8.34
CA PHE A 505 -33.92 -27.33 9.73
C PHE A 505 -35.43 -27.42 10.05
N LEU A 506 -35.78 -28.05 11.18
CA LEU A 506 -37.17 -28.29 11.61
C LEU A 506 -38.09 -28.89 10.53
N SER A 507 -37.55 -29.69 9.62
CA SER A 507 -38.32 -30.44 8.64
C SER A 507 -38.03 -31.94 8.75
N PRO A 508 -38.99 -32.82 8.41
CA PRO A 508 -38.69 -34.25 8.26
C PRO A 508 -37.60 -34.45 7.21
N VAL A 509 -36.85 -35.55 7.32
CA VAL A 509 -35.84 -35.91 6.32
C VAL A 509 -36.53 -36.03 4.95
N MET A 510 -36.12 -35.19 4.02
CA MET A 510 -36.62 -35.18 2.65
C MET A 510 -35.67 -36.04 1.81
N THR A 511 -36.24 -36.92 0.99
CA THR A 511 -35.45 -37.84 0.17
C THR A 511 -35.88 -37.79 -1.28
N THR A 512 -34.93 -37.85 -2.22
CA THR A 512 -35.24 -38.00 -3.64
C THR A 512 -34.25 -38.91 -4.34
N ASN A 513 -34.65 -39.47 -5.48
CA ASN A 513 -33.73 -40.21 -6.35
C ASN A 513 -32.88 -39.19 -7.14
N ALA A 514 -31.56 -39.31 -7.02
CA ALA A 514 -30.58 -38.53 -7.74
C ALA A 514 -29.67 -39.45 -8.56
N ARG A 515 -28.97 -38.88 -9.55
CA ARG A 515 -27.95 -39.61 -10.31
C ARG A 515 -26.58 -39.24 -9.79
N GLN A 516 -25.84 -40.21 -9.30
CA GLN A 516 -24.46 -40.02 -8.88
C GLN A 516 -23.52 -40.54 -9.97
N GLN A 517 -22.59 -39.69 -10.38
CA GLN A 517 -21.56 -40.02 -11.35
C GLN A 517 -20.20 -39.97 -10.67
N ASP A 518 -19.55 -41.12 -10.63
CA ASP A 518 -18.18 -41.28 -10.18
C ASP A 518 -17.25 -40.45 -11.09
N GLN A 519 -16.19 -39.86 -10.55
CA GLN A 519 -15.24 -39.04 -11.29
C GLN A 519 -13.82 -39.55 -11.07
N GLN A 520 -13.02 -39.51 -12.13
CA GLN A 520 -11.58 -39.64 -12.04
C GLN A 520 -10.95 -38.27 -11.98
N TYR A 521 -9.95 -38.12 -11.11
CA TYR A 521 -9.31 -36.85 -10.84
C TYR A 521 -7.81 -36.88 -11.15
N ARG A 522 -7.32 -35.77 -11.72
CA ARG A 522 -5.89 -35.51 -11.88
C ARG A 522 -5.59 -34.03 -11.67
N SER A 523 -4.59 -33.74 -10.86
CA SER A 523 -4.02 -32.40 -10.71
C SER A 523 -2.52 -32.43 -10.98
N ILE A 524 -2.01 -31.37 -11.59
CA ILE A 524 -0.59 -31.09 -11.68
C ILE A 524 -0.38 -29.70 -11.10
N SER A 525 0.34 -29.64 -9.98
CA SER A 525 0.78 -28.40 -9.36
C SER A 525 2.27 -28.25 -9.61
N SER A 526 2.66 -27.12 -10.19
CA SER A 526 4.06 -26.78 -10.44
C SER A 526 4.44 -25.59 -9.57
N PHE A 527 5.57 -25.72 -8.89
CA PHE A 527 6.15 -24.71 -8.04
C PHE A 527 7.55 -24.37 -8.52
N THR A 528 7.91 -23.09 -8.47
CA THR A 528 9.32 -22.69 -8.52
C THR A 528 9.92 -22.74 -7.12
N THR A 529 11.24 -22.89 -7.02
CA THR A 529 12.01 -22.74 -5.78
C THR A 529 13.17 -21.78 -6.06
N GLN A 530 14.05 -21.56 -5.09
CA GLN A 530 15.22 -20.68 -5.28
C GLN A 530 16.04 -21.15 -6.50
N PRO A 531 16.52 -20.22 -7.35
CA PRO A 531 17.40 -20.58 -8.47
C PRO A 531 18.67 -21.30 -8.02
N LEU A 532 19.25 -22.11 -8.89
CA LEU A 532 20.51 -22.82 -8.61
C LEU A 532 21.69 -21.88 -8.35
N GLY A 533 22.69 -22.38 -7.62
CA GLY A 533 24.00 -21.73 -7.40
C GLY A 533 24.00 -20.56 -6.40
N ARG A 534 23.05 -20.53 -5.46
CA ARG A 534 22.98 -19.50 -4.41
C ARG A 534 23.84 -19.90 -3.20
N ASP A 535 24.56 -18.93 -2.64
CA ASP A 535 25.40 -19.14 -1.46
C ASP A 535 24.55 -19.40 -0.20
N ARG A 536 23.47 -18.62 -0.03
CA ARG A 536 22.47 -18.82 1.01
C ARG A 536 21.31 -19.63 0.45
N LYS A 537 21.30 -20.92 0.74
CA LYS A 537 20.24 -21.84 0.35
C LYS A 537 19.05 -21.73 1.30
N LEU A 538 17.88 -21.45 0.74
CA LEU A 538 16.61 -21.55 1.48
C LEU A 538 16.17 -23.00 1.57
N HIS A 539 15.51 -23.33 2.67
CA HIS A 539 15.05 -24.67 2.97
C HIS A 539 13.55 -24.77 2.78
N TYR A 540 13.11 -25.78 2.04
CA TYR A 540 11.72 -26.02 1.68
C TYR A 540 11.19 -27.30 2.28
N ARG A 541 9.92 -27.29 2.71
CA ARG A 541 9.16 -28.49 3.05
C ARG A 541 7.87 -28.51 2.25
N VAL A 542 7.60 -29.64 1.61
CA VAL A 542 6.44 -29.81 0.74
C VAL A 542 5.46 -30.75 1.42
N TRP A 543 4.22 -30.31 1.56
CA TRP A 543 3.18 -31.00 2.30
C TRP A 543 1.93 -31.19 1.45
N LEU A 544 1.24 -32.31 1.66
CA LEU A 544 -0.20 -32.40 1.47
C LEU A 544 -0.87 -32.12 2.80
N ARG A 545 -1.88 -31.25 2.81
CA ARG A 545 -2.63 -30.86 4.01
C ARG A 545 -4.12 -30.89 3.77
N THR A 546 -4.87 -31.24 4.79
CA THR A 546 -6.32 -31.13 4.84
C THR A 546 -6.71 -30.20 5.99
N LEU A 547 -7.69 -29.34 5.77
CA LEU A 547 -8.16 -28.37 6.76
C LEU A 547 -9.61 -28.66 7.14
N SER A 548 -10.00 -28.24 8.35
CA SER A 548 -11.37 -28.46 8.82
C SER A 548 -12.34 -27.58 8.03
N ALA A 549 -13.47 -28.17 7.66
CA ALA A 549 -14.56 -27.47 7.03
C ALA A 549 -15.25 -26.44 7.94
N SER A 550 -14.94 -26.41 9.24
CA SER A 550 -15.37 -25.31 10.12
C SER A 550 -14.79 -23.96 9.70
N MET A 551 -13.63 -23.94 9.03
CA MET A 551 -13.04 -22.70 8.49
C MET A 551 -13.79 -22.17 7.26
N LEU A 552 -14.66 -22.97 6.61
CA LEU A 552 -15.36 -22.65 5.36
C LEU A 552 -16.65 -21.84 5.50
N ARG A 553 -17.21 -21.69 6.71
CA ARG A 553 -18.66 -21.51 6.86
C ARG A 553 -19.08 -20.07 7.17
N THR A 554 -18.77 -19.15 6.25
CA THR A 554 -19.39 -17.80 6.24
C THR A 554 -20.43 -17.75 5.12
N GLY A 555 -21.72 -17.73 5.46
CA GLY A 555 -22.80 -17.49 4.49
C GLY A 555 -23.21 -18.68 3.60
N GLY A 556 -22.70 -19.89 3.83
CA GLY A 556 -23.13 -21.09 3.08
C GLY A 556 -22.47 -21.26 1.70
N GLU A 557 -21.65 -20.29 1.27
CA GLU A 557 -20.77 -20.42 0.11
C GLU A 557 -19.37 -20.87 0.55
N TRP A 558 -18.73 -21.68 -0.29
CA TRP A 558 -17.34 -22.10 -0.12
C TRP A 558 -16.44 -20.91 -0.43
N ILE A 559 -15.72 -20.39 0.55
CA ILE A 559 -14.78 -19.28 0.35
C ILE A 559 -13.36 -19.84 0.26
N ASP A 560 -12.63 -19.50 -0.82
CA ASP A 560 -11.23 -19.87 -1.03
C ASP A 560 -10.26 -19.28 0.04
N ASP A 561 -10.74 -18.41 0.93
CA ASP A 561 -9.98 -17.68 1.96
C ASP A 561 -9.55 -18.54 3.18
N ASN A 562 -9.93 -19.82 3.23
CA ASN A 562 -9.61 -20.71 4.37
C ASN A 562 -8.13 -20.78 4.71
N TYR A 563 -7.27 -20.86 3.69
CA TYR A 563 -5.86 -21.05 3.96
C TYR A 563 -5.23 -19.75 4.49
N ALA A 564 -5.78 -18.59 4.13
CA ALA A 564 -5.39 -17.30 4.70
C ALA A 564 -5.81 -17.18 6.17
N ALA A 565 -6.93 -17.81 6.56
CA ALA A 565 -7.31 -17.96 7.97
C ALA A 565 -6.45 -18.99 8.72
N TYR A 566 -6.03 -20.06 8.04
CA TYR A 566 -5.15 -21.09 8.61
C TYR A 566 -3.72 -20.60 8.83
N HIS A 567 -3.13 -19.89 7.86
CA HIS A 567 -1.78 -19.37 7.98
C HIS A 567 -1.79 -17.88 7.68
N ARG A 568 -1.61 -17.11 8.74
CA ARG A 568 -1.58 -15.65 8.69
C ARG A 568 -0.18 -15.15 8.92
N VAL A 569 0.14 -14.09 8.21
CA VAL A 569 1.41 -13.38 8.31
C VAL A 569 1.11 -11.95 8.75
N ASP A 570 1.78 -11.50 9.81
CA ASP A 570 1.60 -10.16 10.36
C ASP A 570 2.96 -9.51 10.63
N TYR A 571 2.98 -8.18 10.64
CA TYR A 571 4.15 -7.37 10.97
C TYR A 571 4.03 -6.76 12.36
N TRP A 572 5.08 -6.89 13.17
CA TRP A 572 5.18 -6.28 14.49
C TRP A 572 6.39 -5.36 14.56
N PRO A 573 6.35 -4.25 15.32
CA PRO A 573 7.51 -3.37 15.47
C PRO A 573 8.73 -4.16 15.97
N ASP A 574 9.86 -3.96 15.31
CA ASP A 574 11.15 -4.51 15.75
C ASP A 574 11.65 -3.69 16.95
N ASN A 575 11.89 -4.36 18.09
CA ASN A 575 12.36 -3.71 19.30
C ASN A 575 13.85 -3.35 19.24
N ASP A 576 14.64 -4.12 18.48
CA ASP A 576 16.08 -3.93 18.33
C ASP A 576 16.38 -2.87 17.26
N HIS A 577 15.48 -2.69 16.29
CA HIS A 577 15.64 -1.73 15.18
C HIS A 577 14.44 -0.77 15.10
N PRO A 578 14.48 0.38 15.80
CA PRO A 578 13.38 1.34 15.84
C PRO A 578 12.90 1.79 14.45
N GLY A 579 11.59 1.62 14.22
CA GLY A 579 10.93 1.99 12.97
C GLY A 579 10.99 0.91 11.87
N CYS A 580 11.68 -0.20 12.11
CA CYS A 580 11.56 -1.42 11.31
C CYS A 580 10.45 -2.33 11.86
N PHE A 581 10.11 -3.36 11.10
CA PHE A 581 9.20 -4.42 11.53
C PHE A 581 9.89 -5.77 11.50
N GLU A 582 9.35 -6.69 12.28
CA GLU A 582 9.60 -8.12 12.18
C GLU A 582 8.35 -8.82 11.66
N LEU A 583 8.58 -9.84 10.85
CA LEU A 583 7.51 -10.73 10.42
C LEU A 583 7.18 -11.70 11.54
N THR A 584 5.91 -11.97 11.73
CA THR A 584 5.41 -13.05 12.57
C THR A 584 4.43 -13.88 11.77
N THR A 585 4.42 -15.18 12.03
CA THR A 585 3.47 -16.08 11.39
C THR A 585 2.64 -16.80 12.44
N THR A 586 1.33 -16.85 12.20
CA THR A 586 0.38 -17.59 13.02
C THR A 586 -0.19 -18.71 12.17
N THR A 587 -0.03 -19.95 12.62
CA THR A 587 -0.55 -21.13 11.93
C THR A 587 -1.57 -21.83 12.82
N GLY A 588 -2.75 -22.08 12.27
CA GLY A 588 -3.83 -22.82 12.92
C GLY A 588 -3.56 -24.32 12.97
N GLN A 589 -4.60 -25.07 13.32
CA GLN A 589 -4.54 -26.53 13.38
C GLN A 589 -5.07 -27.15 12.09
N GLU A 590 -4.25 -28.00 11.46
CA GLU A 590 -4.65 -28.84 10.32
C GLU A 590 -5.44 -30.07 10.79
N LEU A 591 -6.24 -30.67 9.91
CA LEU A 591 -6.88 -31.96 10.20
C LEU A 591 -5.86 -33.09 10.12
N ASP A 592 -5.08 -33.10 9.04
CA ASP A 592 -4.05 -34.10 8.78
C ASP A 592 -3.03 -33.55 7.77
N SER A 593 -1.83 -34.12 7.77
CA SER A 593 -0.80 -33.76 6.79
C SER A 593 0.18 -34.89 6.49
N LEU A 594 0.74 -34.84 5.28
CA LEU A 594 1.80 -35.73 4.84
C LEU A 594 2.93 -34.91 4.22
N LYS A 595 4.14 -35.05 4.76
CA LYS A 595 5.34 -34.48 4.16
C LYS A 595 5.74 -35.31 2.93
N LEU A 596 5.82 -34.66 1.78
CA LEU A 596 6.20 -35.30 0.52
C LEU A 596 7.70 -35.28 0.29
N VAL A 597 8.32 -34.12 0.48
CA VAL A 597 9.75 -33.90 0.29
C VAL A 597 10.22 -32.71 1.13
N GLU A 598 11.50 -32.71 1.46
CA GLU A 598 12.16 -31.67 2.24
C GLU A 598 13.59 -31.47 1.74
N GLY A 599 14.08 -30.24 1.81
CA GLY A 599 15.48 -29.93 1.55
C GLY A 599 15.66 -28.57 0.87
N VAL A 600 16.79 -28.39 0.21
CA VAL A 600 17.16 -27.17 -0.51
C VAL A 600 17.11 -27.40 -2.02
N THR A 601 17.13 -26.34 -2.82
CA THR A 601 17.31 -26.44 -4.27
C THR A 601 18.71 -26.95 -4.61
N GLU A 602 18.80 -28.02 -5.39
CA GLU A 602 20.06 -28.66 -5.81
C GLU A 602 19.96 -29.13 -7.27
N GLU A 603 21.12 -29.31 -7.90
CA GLU A 603 21.19 -29.87 -9.25
C GLU A 603 20.73 -31.33 -9.26
N GLY A 604 19.97 -31.69 -10.30
CA GLY A 604 19.52 -33.05 -10.52
C GLY A 604 18.08 -33.34 -10.07
N ILE A 605 17.65 -34.58 -10.25
CA ILE A 605 16.25 -34.99 -10.10
C ILE A 605 16.06 -35.76 -8.80
N ARG A 606 15.13 -35.30 -7.97
CA ARG A 606 14.55 -36.05 -6.85
C ARG A 606 13.12 -36.41 -7.18
N GLU A 607 12.84 -37.69 -7.26
CA GLU A 607 11.48 -38.18 -7.52
C GLU A 607 11.02 -39.11 -6.41
N HIS A 608 9.78 -38.90 -5.96
CA HIS A 608 9.14 -39.70 -4.94
C HIS A 608 7.66 -39.89 -5.28
N SER A 609 7.16 -41.12 -5.15
CA SER A 609 5.75 -41.44 -5.37
C SER A 609 5.21 -42.32 -4.25
N GLY A 610 3.90 -42.23 -4.02
CA GLY A 610 3.23 -42.97 -2.96
C GLY A 610 1.73 -42.73 -2.96
N THR A 611 1.05 -43.31 -1.97
CA THR A 611 -0.37 -43.09 -1.72
C THR A 611 -0.51 -42.43 -0.34
N ALA A 612 -0.99 -41.19 -0.33
CA ALA A 612 -1.32 -40.47 0.89
C ALA A 612 -2.59 -41.06 1.51
N LYS A 613 -2.59 -41.22 2.84
CA LYS A 613 -3.77 -41.55 3.65
C LYS A 613 -3.96 -40.41 4.63
N LEU A 614 -4.98 -39.58 4.39
CA LEU A 614 -5.22 -38.36 5.16
C LEU A 614 -6.65 -38.36 5.70
N THR A 615 -6.86 -37.76 6.85
CA THR A 615 -8.20 -37.43 7.34
C THR A 615 -8.65 -36.12 6.72
N ALA A 616 -9.81 -36.11 6.06
CA ALA A 616 -10.35 -34.92 5.42
C ALA A 616 -11.85 -34.78 5.71
N ASP A 617 -12.32 -33.54 5.78
CA ASP A 617 -13.74 -33.25 5.73
C ASP A 617 -14.24 -33.41 4.29
N THR A 618 -15.07 -34.42 4.09
CA THR A 618 -15.66 -34.76 2.79
C THR A 618 -17.11 -34.30 2.68
N TYR A 619 -17.55 -34.02 1.45
CA TYR A 619 -18.88 -33.50 1.16
C TYR A 619 -19.44 -34.04 -0.16
N ASP A 620 -20.75 -33.87 -0.36
CA ASP A 620 -21.42 -34.16 -1.62
C ASP A 620 -21.53 -32.90 -2.46
N ASN A 621 -21.27 -33.01 -3.76
CA ASN A 621 -21.50 -31.95 -4.74
C ASN A 621 -22.85 -32.18 -5.40
N TRP A 622 -23.87 -31.47 -4.94
CA TRP A 622 -25.20 -31.51 -5.53
C TRP A 622 -25.27 -30.54 -6.71
N ILE A 623 -25.59 -31.06 -7.89
CA ILE A 623 -25.75 -30.29 -9.12
C ILE A 623 -27.23 -30.26 -9.49
N PRO A 624 -27.86 -29.07 -9.58
CA PRO A 624 -29.24 -28.97 -10.01
C PRO A 624 -29.43 -29.45 -11.45
N LEU A 625 -30.26 -30.47 -11.63
CA LEU A 625 -30.84 -30.80 -12.93
C LEU A 625 -32.03 -29.88 -13.16
N ARG A 626 -31.83 -28.83 -13.96
CA ARG A 626 -32.97 -28.13 -14.55
C ARG A 626 -33.78 -29.16 -15.32
N GLN A 627 -35.07 -29.30 -14.99
CA GLN A 627 -35.97 -30.05 -15.85
C GLN A 627 -35.91 -29.38 -17.23
N LEU A 628 -35.24 -30.01 -18.18
CA LEU A 628 -35.49 -29.75 -19.59
C LEU A 628 -36.93 -30.18 -19.83
N GLY A 629 -37.85 -29.22 -19.75
CA GLY A 629 -39.22 -29.44 -20.20
C GLY A 629 -39.17 -30.01 -21.61
N HIS A 630 -39.71 -31.22 -21.77
CA HIS A 630 -39.81 -31.99 -23.00
C HIS A 630 -38.51 -32.56 -23.59
N LEU A 631 -38.11 -33.73 -23.07
CA LEU A 631 -37.06 -34.59 -23.63
C LEU A 631 -37.54 -35.57 -24.73
N ASP A 632 -38.75 -35.41 -25.26
CA ASP A 632 -39.20 -36.20 -26.42
C ASP A 632 -38.70 -35.63 -27.76
N ASP A 633 -38.31 -34.35 -27.83
CA ASP A 633 -37.78 -33.75 -29.06
C ASP A 633 -36.25 -33.82 -29.19
N ALA A 634 -35.50 -33.93 -28.07
CA ALA A 634 -34.03 -33.94 -28.09
C ALA A 634 -33.42 -35.34 -28.36
N VAL A 635 -34.15 -36.43 -28.12
CA VAL A 635 -33.65 -37.80 -28.33
C VAL A 635 -33.70 -38.22 -29.83
N ARG A 636 -34.36 -37.46 -30.70
CA ARG A 636 -34.32 -37.68 -32.17
C ARG A 636 -33.27 -36.84 -32.92
N GLY A 637 -32.53 -35.96 -32.24
CA GLY A 637 -31.62 -35.00 -32.90
C GLY A 637 -30.12 -35.29 -32.77
N VAL A 638 -29.67 -36.24 -31.96
CA VAL A 638 -28.24 -36.38 -31.61
C VAL A 638 -27.64 -37.70 -32.14
N PRO A 639 -27.54 -37.85 -33.48
CA PRO A 639 -26.29 -38.42 -34.01
C PRO A 639 -25.49 -37.50 -34.93
N ALA A 640 -25.91 -36.25 -35.19
CA ALA A 640 -25.27 -35.41 -36.22
C ALA A 640 -24.50 -34.16 -35.71
N GLY A 641 -24.57 -33.84 -34.41
CA GLY A 641 -23.97 -32.62 -33.85
C GLY A 641 -22.46 -32.66 -33.56
N ILE A 642 -21.85 -33.85 -33.58
CA ILE A 642 -20.41 -34.01 -33.26
C ILE A 642 -19.51 -33.77 -34.48
N ALA A 643 -20.08 -33.70 -35.70
CA ALA A 643 -19.34 -33.37 -36.92
C ALA A 643 -19.38 -31.88 -37.29
N ALA A 644 -20.34 -31.09 -36.79
CA ALA A 644 -20.54 -29.70 -37.20
C ALA A 644 -19.68 -28.68 -36.43
N LEU A 645 -19.15 -29.02 -35.25
CA LEU A 645 -18.25 -28.15 -34.47
C LEU A 645 -16.77 -28.22 -34.92
N ARG A 646 -16.47 -28.87 -36.05
CA ARG A 646 -15.11 -28.97 -36.62
C ARG A 646 -14.92 -28.22 -37.95
N ALA A 647 -15.93 -27.52 -38.48
CA ALA A 647 -15.86 -26.99 -39.84
C ALA A 647 -16.30 -25.51 -40.06
N GLU A 648 -16.67 -24.74 -39.03
CA GLU A 648 -17.08 -23.35 -39.25
C GLU A 648 -16.07 -22.35 -38.65
N GLY A 649 -15.17 -21.90 -39.52
CA GLY A 649 -14.53 -20.60 -39.38
C GLY A 649 -15.59 -19.52 -39.58
N TRP A 650 -15.79 -18.69 -38.56
CA TRP A 650 -16.73 -17.58 -38.62
C TRP A 650 -15.98 -16.29 -38.94
N GLU A 651 -15.80 -16.03 -40.25
CA GLU A 651 -15.56 -14.69 -40.78
C GLU A 651 -16.91 -14.02 -41.12
N SER A 652 -17.06 -12.78 -40.64
CA SER A 652 -17.84 -11.64 -41.17
C SER A 652 -19.34 -11.77 -41.54
N GLY A 653 -20.14 -10.81 -41.08
CA GLY A 653 -21.48 -10.55 -41.63
C GLY A 653 -22.36 -9.62 -40.78
N ASP A 654 -22.17 -8.32 -40.98
CA ASP A 654 -22.81 -7.16 -40.34
C ASP A 654 -24.32 -7.01 -40.67
N THR A 655 -25.11 -6.45 -39.75
CA THR A 655 -26.02 -5.28 -39.92
C THR A 655 -26.98 -5.12 -38.73
N GLY A 656 -26.92 -3.97 -38.03
CA GLY A 656 -27.95 -3.65 -37.02
C GLY A 656 -27.76 -2.49 -36.03
N THR A 657 -27.09 -1.40 -36.41
CA THR A 657 -27.23 -0.02 -35.86
C THR A 657 -27.62 0.17 -34.38
N LYS A 658 -26.62 0.32 -33.51
CA LYS A 658 -26.64 1.32 -32.42
C LYS A 658 -25.25 1.97 -32.30
N GLN A 659 -25.31 3.28 -32.09
CA GLN A 659 -24.26 4.30 -32.08
C GLN A 659 -22.98 3.91 -31.28
N PRO A 660 -21.77 4.19 -31.78
CA PRO A 660 -20.53 3.75 -31.16
C PRO A 660 -20.16 4.61 -29.94
N PRO A 661 -19.73 4.01 -28.80
CA PRO A 661 -18.98 4.74 -27.78
C PRO A 661 -17.58 5.11 -28.33
N ALA A 662 -17.05 6.22 -27.84
CA ALA A 662 -15.77 6.81 -28.25
C ALA A 662 -14.60 5.79 -28.28
N PRO A 663 -13.61 5.95 -29.18
CA PRO A 663 -12.52 5.00 -29.33
C PRO A 663 -11.69 4.96 -28.04
N ALA A 664 -11.69 3.80 -27.37
CA ALA A 664 -10.69 3.48 -26.38
C ALA A 664 -9.30 3.54 -27.04
N PRO A 665 -8.28 4.09 -26.36
CA PRO A 665 -6.93 4.17 -26.92
C PRO A 665 -6.45 2.76 -27.26
N GLN A 666 -6.07 2.57 -28.52
CA GLN A 666 -5.46 1.35 -29.02
C GLN A 666 -4.16 1.10 -28.25
N THR A 667 -4.24 0.25 -27.23
CA THR A 667 -3.09 -0.45 -26.69
C THR A 667 -2.56 -1.34 -27.80
N THR A 668 -1.50 -0.89 -28.47
CA THR A 668 -0.63 -1.72 -29.28
C THR A 668 -0.14 -2.86 -28.39
N GLY A 669 -0.82 -4.00 -28.50
CA GLY A 669 -0.51 -5.24 -27.81
C GLY A 669 0.91 -5.67 -28.18
N SER A 670 1.85 -5.28 -27.32
CA SER A 670 3.21 -5.74 -27.37
C SER A 670 3.23 -7.21 -26.94
N ARG A 671 3.45 -8.09 -27.91
CA ARG A 671 3.76 -9.51 -27.70
C ARG A 671 5.08 -9.61 -26.92
N PHE A 672 5.02 -9.53 -25.60
CA PHE A 672 6.07 -9.98 -24.69
C PHE A 672 5.51 -11.08 -23.77
N ALA A 673 5.14 -12.20 -24.39
CA ALA A 673 5.15 -13.47 -23.68
C ALA A 673 6.59 -13.73 -23.24
N ASN A 674 6.80 -13.97 -21.96
CA ASN A 674 8.08 -14.46 -21.44
C ASN A 674 8.18 -15.95 -21.85
N PRO A 675 9.05 -16.34 -22.80
CA PRO A 675 8.98 -17.65 -23.45
C PRO A 675 9.53 -18.81 -22.60
N LEU A 676 9.70 -18.62 -21.28
CA LEU A 676 10.29 -19.61 -20.38
C LEU A 676 9.33 -20.16 -19.30
N THR A 677 8.10 -19.67 -19.19
CA THR A 677 7.13 -20.14 -18.17
C THR A 677 5.80 -20.60 -18.74
N SER A 678 5.18 -19.88 -19.69
CA SER A 678 3.94 -20.37 -20.31
C SER A 678 4.15 -21.52 -21.29
N THR A 679 5.37 -21.65 -21.84
CA THR A 679 5.72 -22.68 -22.83
C THR A 679 6.05 -24.05 -22.22
N VAL A 680 6.41 -24.12 -20.94
CA VAL A 680 6.80 -25.38 -20.29
C VAL A 680 5.58 -26.19 -19.93
N ILE A 681 4.57 -25.54 -19.34
CA ILE A 681 3.28 -26.15 -19.09
C ILE A 681 2.69 -26.58 -20.43
N ASP A 682 2.65 -25.71 -21.45
CA ASP A 682 2.10 -26.10 -22.76
C ASP A 682 2.90 -27.22 -23.47
N ALA A 683 4.23 -27.28 -23.38
CA ALA A 683 5.02 -28.31 -24.09
C ALA A 683 5.00 -29.68 -23.38
N GLU A 684 5.07 -29.70 -22.04
CA GLU A 684 4.93 -30.93 -21.26
C GLU A 684 3.46 -31.39 -21.22
N ILE A 685 2.51 -30.45 -21.32
CA ILE A 685 1.07 -30.74 -21.51
C ILE A 685 0.77 -31.24 -22.92
N VAL A 686 1.37 -30.72 -23.99
CA VAL A 686 1.03 -31.21 -25.34
C VAL A 686 1.57 -32.62 -25.60
N GLY A 687 2.67 -33.03 -24.96
CA GLY A 687 3.26 -34.37 -25.13
C GLY A 687 2.62 -35.49 -24.30
N LEU A 688 1.93 -35.16 -23.20
CA LEU A 688 1.37 -36.14 -22.24
C LEU A 688 -0.17 -36.26 -22.27
N TRP A 689 -0.83 -35.42 -23.07
CA TRP A 689 -2.28 -35.16 -23.00
C TRP A 689 -3.04 -35.41 -24.30
N ASP A 690 -2.55 -36.33 -25.12
CA ASP A 690 -3.47 -37.06 -26.00
C ASP A 690 -4.50 -37.75 -25.10
N THR A 691 -5.79 -37.36 -25.17
CA THR A 691 -6.96 -38.26 -25.06
C THR A 691 -8.30 -37.51 -24.91
N LEU A 692 -9.28 -37.95 -25.69
CA LEU A 692 -10.70 -37.62 -25.52
C LEU A 692 -11.18 -37.89 -24.08
N GLY A 693 -12.02 -37.00 -23.52
CA GLY A 693 -12.83 -37.29 -22.32
C GLY A 693 -12.52 -36.50 -21.04
N TRP A 694 -11.37 -35.84 -20.94
CA TRP A 694 -11.02 -34.99 -19.79
C TRP A 694 -11.57 -33.56 -19.94
N VAL A 695 -12.21 -33.05 -18.89
CA VAL A 695 -12.70 -31.67 -18.79
C VAL A 695 -11.97 -30.90 -17.68
N GLY A 696 -12.15 -29.57 -17.62
CA GLY A 696 -11.65 -28.76 -16.50
C GLY A 696 -12.10 -29.34 -15.16
N GLY A 697 -11.14 -29.52 -14.25
CA GLY A 697 -11.35 -30.13 -12.93
C GLY A 697 -11.87 -29.17 -11.88
N GLY A 698 -12.08 -27.90 -12.23
CA GLY A 698 -12.80 -26.95 -11.39
C GLY A 698 -14.22 -27.40 -11.10
N GLU A 699 -14.77 -26.93 -9.98
CA GLU A 699 -16.14 -27.24 -9.62
C GLU A 699 -17.12 -26.69 -10.68
N PRO A 700 -18.14 -27.46 -11.09
CA PRO A 700 -19.17 -26.96 -11.98
C PRO A 700 -19.91 -25.78 -11.33
N SER A 701 -20.35 -24.82 -12.13
CA SER A 701 -21.10 -23.66 -11.62
C SER A 701 -22.43 -24.09 -10.99
N GLY A 702 -22.77 -23.50 -9.84
CA GLY A 702 -24.02 -23.79 -9.12
C GLY A 702 -24.03 -25.10 -8.33
N VAL A 703 -22.86 -25.63 -7.95
CA VAL A 703 -22.76 -26.76 -7.02
C VAL A 703 -23.16 -26.34 -5.61
N LEU A 704 -23.95 -27.18 -4.94
CA LEU A 704 -24.25 -27.07 -3.52
C LEU A 704 -23.45 -28.12 -2.73
N HIS A 705 -22.65 -27.69 -1.76
CA HIS A 705 -21.91 -28.59 -0.88
C HIS A 705 -22.78 -29.05 0.28
N LYS A 706 -22.97 -30.38 0.42
CA LYS A 706 -23.86 -30.96 1.45
C LYS A 706 -23.18 -32.09 2.23
N ASN A 707 -23.76 -32.41 3.38
CA ASN A 707 -23.43 -33.60 4.18
C ASN A 707 -21.95 -33.71 4.57
N ILE A 708 -21.35 -32.65 5.12
CA ILE A 708 -19.93 -32.65 5.51
C ILE A 708 -19.67 -33.72 6.57
N ARG A 709 -18.66 -34.58 6.34
CA ARG A 709 -18.23 -35.63 7.28
C ARG A 709 -16.73 -35.84 7.20
N SER A 710 -16.08 -35.95 8.35
CA SER A 710 -14.66 -36.31 8.42
C SER A 710 -14.45 -37.81 8.15
N THR A 711 -13.60 -38.14 7.20
CA THR A 711 -13.25 -39.52 6.85
C THR A 711 -11.82 -39.61 6.33
N GLN A 712 -11.27 -40.82 6.32
CA GLN A 712 -9.99 -41.09 5.69
C GLN A 712 -10.14 -41.13 4.16
N ILE A 713 -9.28 -40.39 3.46
CA ILE A 713 -9.18 -40.31 1.99
C ILE A 713 -7.85 -40.89 1.52
N HIS A 714 -7.82 -41.31 0.25
CA HIS A 714 -6.62 -41.86 -0.39
C HIS A 714 -6.26 -41.09 -1.66
N LEU A 715 -4.99 -40.73 -1.79
CA LEU A 715 -4.50 -39.90 -2.90
C LEU A 715 -3.16 -40.41 -3.40
N ASP A 716 -3.12 -40.89 -4.63
CA ASP A 716 -1.84 -41.25 -5.25
C ASP A 716 -1.13 -39.97 -5.68
N TYR A 717 0.14 -39.85 -5.30
CA TYR A 717 0.95 -38.68 -5.63
C TYR A 717 2.28 -39.07 -6.27
N THR A 718 2.81 -38.16 -7.06
CA THR A 718 4.19 -38.19 -7.55
C THR A 718 4.74 -36.79 -7.44
N VAL A 719 5.87 -36.66 -6.75
CA VAL A 719 6.62 -35.43 -6.61
C VAL A 719 7.93 -35.59 -7.36
N ARG A 720 8.20 -34.65 -8.27
CA ARG A 720 9.46 -34.52 -8.99
C ARG A 720 10.02 -33.13 -8.73
N TRP A 721 11.17 -33.07 -8.08
CA TRP A 721 11.92 -31.84 -7.88
C TRP A 721 13.20 -31.91 -8.69
N GLU A 722 13.28 -31.10 -9.73
CA GLU A 722 14.40 -31.02 -10.66
C GLU A 722 14.87 -29.57 -10.70
N ASP A 723 16.13 -29.35 -10.31
CA ASP A 723 16.72 -28.02 -10.21
C ASP A 723 15.84 -27.06 -9.38
N ASP A 724 15.36 -25.96 -9.98
CA ASP A 724 14.48 -24.98 -9.36
C ASP A 724 12.97 -25.25 -9.55
N ARG A 725 12.61 -26.40 -10.12
CA ARG A 725 11.22 -26.77 -10.44
C ARG A 725 10.74 -27.95 -9.62
N LEU A 726 9.62 -27.76 -8.96
CA LEU A 726 8.94 -28.77 -8.16
C LEU A 726 7.57 -29.06 -8.77
N THR A 727 7.37 -30.24 -9.32
CA THR A 727 6.11 -30.69 -9.90
C THR A 727 5.49 -31.78 -9.05
N ILE A 728 4.23 -31.58 -8.68
CA ILE A 728 3.46 -32.49 -7.84
C ILE A 728 2.23 -32.89 -8.64
N THR A 729 2.20 -34.16 -9.03
CA THR A 729 1.05 -34.75 -9.70
C THR A 729 0.23 -35.52 -8.69
N LEU A 730 -1.04 -35.16 -8.55
CA LEU A 730 -2.01 -35.91 -7.78
C LEU A 730 -2.90 -36.68 -8.75
N ARG A 731 -3.11 -37.97 -8.49
CA ARG A 731 -3.94 -38.86 -9.29
C ARG A 731 -4.87 -39.65 -8.40
N ASN A 732 -5.93 -40.16 -9.04
CA ASN A 732 -6.64 -41.33 -8.58
C ASN A 732 -7.25 -41.16 -7.19
N ASN A 733 -8.22 -40.25 -7.10
CA ASN A 733 -9.31 -40.43 -6.15
C ASN A 733 -9.94 -41.80 -6.48
N ARG A 734 -10.00 -42.71 -5.50
CA ARG A 734 -10.80 -43.92 -5.64
C ARG A 734 -12.23 -43.46 -5.92
N PRO A 735 -12.88 -43.77 -7.05
CA PRO A 735 -14.13 -43.10 -7.47
C PRO A 735 -15.30 -43.22 -6.48
N VAL A 736 -15.16 -44.09 -5.48
CA VAL A 736 -16.10 -44.29 -4.37
C VAL A 736 -15.94 -43.24 -3.25
N GLU A 737 -14.82 -42.52 -3.19
CA GLU A 737 -14.55 -41.48 -2.21
C GLU A 737 -15.31 -40.19 -2.56
N ARG A 738 -15.87 -39.57 -1.53
CA ARG A 738 -16.63 -38.31 -1.63
C ARG A 738 -15.70 -37.15 -1.99
N ASN A 739 -16.28 -35.96 -2.20
CA ASN A 739 -15.49 -34.78 -2.56
C ASN A 739 -14.79 -34.23 -1.34
N TYR A 740 -13.62 -33.63 -1.53
CA TYR A 740 -12.83 -33.00 -0.47
C TYR A 740 -11.85 -32.01 -1.08
N VAL A 741 -11.20 -31.21 -0.23
CA VAL A 741 -10.11 -30.32 -0.64
C VAL A 741 -8.83 -30.71 0.06
N VAL A 742 -7.77 -30.83 -0.74
CA VAL A 742 -6.40 -31.01 -0.27
C VAL A 742 -5.59 -29.79 -0.69
N TYR A 743 -4.69 -29.34 0.17
CA TYR A 743 -3.78 -28.25 -0.11
C TYR A 743 -2.40 -28.82 -0.35
N VAL A 744 -1.82 -28.51 -1.50
CA VAL A 744 -0.38 -28.71 -1.72
C VAL A 744 0.31 -27.45 -1.23
N VAL A 745 1.18 -27.60 -0.23
CA VAL A 745 1.81 -26.48 0.46
C VAL A 745 3.32 -26.61 0.37
N VAL A 746 3.97 -25.56 -0.10
CA VAL A 746 5.41 -25.37 0.01
C VAL A 746 5.67 -24.37 1.13
N GLU A 747 6.31 -24.86 2.18
CA GLU A 747 6.84 -24.05 3.26
C GLU A 747 8.24 -23.59 2.92
N GLU A 748 8.49 -22.28 2.94
CA GLU A 748 9.81 -21.68 2.76
C GLU A 748 10.30 -21.17 4.12
N ALA A 749 11.39 -21.73 4.62
CA ALA A 749 12.04 -21.23 5.82
C ALA A 749 12.90 -20.01 5.46
N LEU A 750 12.52 -18.85 6.00
CA LEU A 750 13.26 -17.60 5.82
C LEU A 750 14.54 -17.60 6.66
N GLY A 751 15.47 -16.70 6.33
CA GLY A 751 16.70 -16.49 7.12
C GLY A 751 16.46 -16.07 8.57
N SER A 752 15.22 -15.72 8.92
CA SER A 752 14.76 -15.42 10.27
C SER A 752 14.36 -16.62 11.11
N GLY A 753 14.11 -17.75 10.47
CA GLY A 753 13.42 -18.88 11.08
C GLY A 753 11.88 -18.81 10.94
N ASN A 754 11.30 -17.68 10.53
CA ASN A 754 9.89 -17.64 10.14
C ASN A 754 9.67 -18.50 8.90
N VAL A 755 8.45 -19.02 8.77
CA VAL A 755 8.08 -19.92 7.68
C VAL A 755 6.92 -19.31 6.90
N LEU A 756 7.12 -19.09 5.60
CA LEU A 756 6.06 -18.67 4.69
C LEU A 756 5.42 -19.88 4.02
N HIS A 757 4.10 -19.85 3.86
CA HIS A 757 3.37 -20.87 3.11
C HIS A 757 2.97 -20.35 1.72
N THR A 758 3.42 -21.04 0.67
CA THR A 758 2.83 -20.91 -0.66
C THR A 758 2.02 -22.16 -0.95
N PHE A 759 0.74 -22.01 -1.27
CA PHE A 759 -0.18 -23.14 -1.37
C PHE A 759 -0.98 -23.13 -2.68
N ALA A 760 -1.45 -24.32 -3.06
CA ALA A 760 -2.48 -24.51 -4.07
C ALA A 760 -3.62 -25.34 -3.45
N GLY A 761 -4.82 -24.77 -3.40
CA GLY A 761 -6.04 -25.49 -3.02
C GLY A 761 -6.51 -26.37 -4.17
N ILE A 762 -6.66 -27.66 -3.93
CA ILE A 762 -6.99 -28.65 -4.94
C ILE A 762 -8.35 -29.25 -4.59
N PRO A 763 -9.45 -28.76 -5.19
CA PRO A 763 -10.75 -29.39 -5.03
C PRO A 763 -10.76 -30.71 -5.78
N VAL A 764 -10.93 -31.80 -5.04
CA VAL A 764 -11.02 -33.15 -5.58
C VAL A 764 -12.49 -33.53 -5.64
N ALA A 765 -13.05 -33.45 -6.84
CA ALA A 765 -14.39 -33.94 -7.11
C ALA A 765 -14.33 -35.45 -7.43
N GLY A 766 -14.54 -36.31 -6.43
CA GLY A 766 -14.65 -37.75 -6.61
C GLY A 766 -16.01 -38.21 -7.12
N GLN A 767 -17.07 -37.48 -6.78
CA GLN A 767 -18.46 -37.82 -7.14
C GLN A 767 -19.28 -36.57 -7.38
N LEU A 768 -20.03 -36.56 -8.49
CA LEU A 768 -21.03 -35.52 -8.76
C LEU A 768 -22.41 -36.12 -8.60
N THR A 769 -23.29 -35.45 -7.85
CA THR A 769 -24.64 -35.91 -7.61
C THR A 769 -25.63 -34.96 -8.26
N PHE A 770 -26.27 -35.40 -9.32
CA PHE A 770 -27.25 -34.64 -10.08
C PHE A 770 -28.63 -34.80 -9.43
N VAL A 771 -29.10 -33.72 -8.82
CA VAL A 771 -30.31 -33.67 -8.00
C VAL A 771 -31.41 -32.92 -8.76
N PRO A 772 -32.67 -33.41 -8.78
CA PRO A 772 -33.77 -32.68 -9.41
C PRO A 772 -33.93 -31.28 -8.82
N GLN A 773 -34.05 -30.24 -9.67
CA GLN A 773 -34.29 -28.88 -9.20
C GLN A 773 -35.49 -28.78 -8.27
N SER A 774 -36.58 -29.48 -8.56
CA SER A 774 -37.79 -29.47 -7.73
C SER A 774 -37.54 -29.91 -6.29
N PHE A 775 -36.61 -30.84 -6.06
CA PHE A 775 -36.25 -31.25 -4.70
C PHE A 775 -35.44 -30.16 -3.99
N LEU A 776 -34.56 -29.46 -4.70
CA LEU A 776 -33.81 -28.33 -4.15
C LEU A 776 -34.76 -27.17 -3.81
N ASP A 777 -35.72 -26.87 -4.69
CA ASP A 777 -36.75 -25.85 -4.45
C ASP A 777 -37.60 -26.20 -3.22
N GLU A 778 -37.98 -27.48 -3.05
CA GLU A 778 -38.71 -27.96 -1.87
C GLU A 778 -37.88 -27.86 -0.58
N VAL A 779 -36.57 -28.15 -0.64
CA VAL A 779 -35.62 -28.01 0.47
C VAL A 779 -35.43 -26.54 0.84
N ASP A 780 -35.32 -25.66 -0.14
CA ASP A 780 -35.18 -24.22 0.06
C ASP A 780 -36.47 -23.64 0.65
N GLU A 781 -37.65 -24.01 0.15
CA GLU A 781 -38.94 -23.59 0.71
C GLU A 781 -39.13 -24.09 2.15
N ALA A 782 -38.69 -25.32 2.46
CA ALA A 782 -38.68 -25.85 3.82
C ALA A 782 -37.74 -25.05 4.74
N THR A 783 -36.56 -24.69 4.24
CA THR A 783 -35.57 -23.88 4.98
C THR A 783 -36.11 -22.47 5.24
N GLU A 784 -36.65 -21.79 4.22
CA GLU A 784 -37.27 -20.47 4.35
C GLU A 784 -38.48 -20.46 5.29
N ARG A 785 -39.25 -21.55 5.32
CA ARG A 785 -40.35 -21.71 6.30
C ARG A 785 -39.81 -21.80 7.72
N ALA A 786 -38.73 -22.55 7.94
CA ALA A 786 -38.11 -22.69 9.25
C ALA A 786 -37.43 -21.39 9.72
N GLU A 787 -36.76 -20.65 8.83
CA GLU A 787 -36.20 -19.33 9.13
C GLU A 787 -37.28 -18.31 9.48
N ARG A 788 -38.38 -18.27 8.71
CA ARG A 788 -39.53 -17.41 9.04
C ARG A 788 -40.12 -17.73 10.41
N MET A 789 -40.23 -19.02 10.76
CA MET A 789 -40.68 -19.44 12.08
C MET A 789 -39.74 -18.94 13.19
N LEU A 790 -38.42 -19.10 13.01
CA LEU A 790 -37.45 -18.63 14.01
C LEU A 790 -37.48 -17.11 14.17
N ASN A 791 -37.62 -16.36 13.07
CA ASN A 791 -37.73 -14.91 13.10
C ASN A 791 -39.03 -14.48 13.82
N ASP A 792 -40.19 -15.09 13.50
CA ASP A 792 -41.46 -14.80 14.22
C ASP A 792 -41.38 -15.19 15.71
N PHE A 793 -40.68 -16.28 16.03
CA PHE A 793 -40.40 -16.64 17.42
C PHE A 793 -39.52 -15.60 18.11
N ASN A 794 -38.43 -15.16 17.50
CA ASN A 794 -37.51 -14.18 18.05
C ASN A 794 -38.20 -12.82 18.27
N ASP A 795 -38.99 -12.36 17.29
CA ASP A 795 -39.75 -11.11 17.38
C ASP A 795 -40.75 -11.16 18.54
N ARG A 796 -41.57 -12.22 18.61
CA ARG A 796 -42.57 -12.38 19.68
C ARG A 796 -41.94 -12.62 21.04
N TYR A 797 -40.82 -13.34 21.12
CA TYR A 797 -40.10 -13.55 22.37
C TYR A 797 -39.55 -12.22 22.87
N SER A 798 -38.88 -11.45 22.01
CA SER A 798 -38.38 -10.10 22.31
C SER A 798 -39.47 -9.15 22.79
N GLU A 799 -40.67 -9.19 22.17
CA GLU A 799 -41.83 -8.42 22.61
C GLU A 799 -42.38 -8.88 23.97
N SER A 800 -42.40 -10.19 24.22
CA SER A 800 -43.01 -10.79 25.42
C SER A 800 -42.17 -10.63 26.69
N VAL A 801 -40.84 -10.63 26.56
CA VAL A 801 -39.92 -10.39 27.68
C VAL A 801 -40.02 -8.94 28.15
N GLY A 802 -40.52 -8.05 27.29
CA GLY A 802 -40.78 -6.65 27.58
C GLY A 802 -39.49 -5.87 27.78
N VAL A 803 -39.47 -4.62 27.31
CA VAL A 803 -38.46 -3.66 27.78
C VAL A 803 -38.74 -3.41 29.26
N GLY A 804 -38.11 -4.20 30.14
CA GLY A 804 -38.12 -3.95 31.58
C GLY A 804 -37.65 -2.52 31.87
N PRO A 805 -38.08 -1.90 32.99
CA PRO A 805 -37.80 -0.50 33.27
C PRO A 805 -36.29 -0.24 33.22
N ARG A 806 -35.89 0.69 32.33
CA ARG A 806 -34.53 1.22 32.21
C ARG A 806 -34.10 1.82 33.55
N LEU A 807 -33.50 1.02 34.42
CA LEU A 807 -32.66 1.50 35.51
C LEU A 807 -31.26 1.67 34.93
N GLY A 808 -30.83 2.92 34.81
CA GLY A 808 -29.68 3.37 34.01
C GLY A 808 -28.35 2.65 34.28
N GLY A 809 -28.05 1.65 33.46
CA GLY A 809 -26.73 1.05 33.26
C GLY A 809 -26.55 0.65 31.78
N PRO A 810 -25.32 0.32 31.34
CA PRO A 810 -25.01 -0.02 29.95
C PRO A 810 -25.84 -1.21 29.42
N PRO A 811 -25.93 -1.43 28.10
CA PRO A 811 -26.86 -2.38 27.45
C PRO A 811 -26.68 -3.88 27.78
N GLU A 812 -25.82 -4.23 28.74
CA GLU A 812 -25.30 -5.59 28.95
C GLU A 812 -26.32 -6.59 29.53
N ARG A 813 -27.45 -6.16 30.10
CA ARG A 813 -28.38 -7.09 30.77
C ARG A 813 -29.35 -7.87 29.87
N VAL A 814 -29.48 -7.52 28.58
CA VAL A 814 -30.27 -8.32 27.62
C VAL A 814 -29.46 -9.52 27.08
N LEU A 815 -28.12 -9.47 27.17
CA LEU A 815 -27.19 -10.52 26.73
C LEU A 815 -26.97 -11.64 27.75
N ASP A 816 -27.54 -11.54 28.96
CA ASP A 816 -27.41 -12.57 30.00
C ASP A 816 -28.54 -13.61 29.99
N ASP A 817 -29.54 -13.46 29.12
CA ASP A 817 -30.54 -14.50 28.90
C ASP A 817 -29.92 -15.62 28.03
N LEU A 818 -29.84 -16.82 28.61
CA LEU A 818 -29.36 -18.05 27.97
C LEU A 818 -30.04 -18.30 26.62
N VAL A 819 -31.31 -17.90 26.49
CA VAL A 819 -32.08 -18.01 25.26
C VAL A 819 -31.59 -17.01 24.20
N PHE A 820 -31.26 -15.77 24.56
CA PHE A 820 -30.69 -14.78 23.64
C PHE A 820 -29.26 -15.10 23.20
N ARG A 821 -28.42 -15.65 24.09
CA ARG A 821 -27.08 -16.15 23.69
C ARG A 821 -27.17 -17.35 22.74
N ALA A 822 -28.18 -18.19 22.90
CA ALA A 822 -28.44 -19.28 21.96
C ALA A 822 -29.00 -18.76 20.62
N LEU A 823 -29.83 -17.71 20.66
CA LEU A 823 -30.49 -17.06 19.52
C LEU A 823 -29.64 -15.97 18.83
N ASP A 824 -28.34 -15.85 19.08
CA ASP A 824 -27.49 -14.87 18.39
C ASP A 824 -27.33 -15.27 16.90
N LEU A 825 -28.34 -14.92 16.10
CA LEU A 825 -28.66 -15.39 14.74
C LEU A 825 -27.68 -14.91 13.65
N THR A 826 -26.59 -14.23 14.02
CA THR A 826 -25.54 -13.87 13.05
C THR A 826 -24.66 -15.06 12.64
N ALA A 827 -24.73 -16.19 13.35
CA ALA A 827 -24.06 -17.43 12.97
C ALA A 827 -25.01 -18.37 12.20
N PRO A 828 -24.58 -19.01 11.08
CA PRO A 828 -25.41 -19.96 10.35
C PRO A 828 -25.82 -21.13 11.25
N LEU A 829 -27.14 -21.39 11.30
CA LEU A 829 -27.73 -22.48 12.10
C LEU A 829 -27.10 -23.82 11.70
N THR A 830 -26.37 -24.43 12.62
CA THR A 830 -25.88 -25.81 12.47
C THR A 830 -26.82 -26.73 13.24
N ASP A 831 -26.92 -28.00 12.86
CA ASP A 831 -27.76 -29.00 13.56
C ASP A 831 -27.47 -29.08 15.08
N ARG A 832 -26.29 -28.61 15.55
CA ARG A 832 -25.95 -28.54 16.98
C ARG A 832 -26.36 -27.23 17.67
N SER A 833 -26.50 -26.10 16.97
CA SER A 833 -26.95 -24.86 17.61
C SER A 833 -28.46 -24.81 17.77
N ALA A 834 -29.22 -25.37 16.83
CA ALA A 834 -30.66 -25.21 16.83
C ALA A 834 -31.40 -26.15 17.80
N SER A 835 -30.92 -27.38 18.00
CA SER A 835 -31.38 -28.24 19.10
C SER A 835 -31.07 -27.63 20.46
N GLY A 836 -29.93 -26.93 20.59
CA GLY A 836 -29.58 -26.15 21.77
C GLY A 836 -30.52 -24.96 22.00
N ILE A 837 -30.90 -24.23 20.95
CA ILE A 837 -31.89 -23.15 20.99
C ILE A 837 -33.25 -23.68 21.43
N ILE A 838 -33.72 -24.78 20.85
CA ILE A 838 -35.02 -25.38 21.18
C ILE A 838 -34.99 -25.92 22.61
N ALA A 839 -33.93 -26.61 23.04
CA ALA A 839 -33.78 -27.08 24.40
C ALA A 839 -33.74 -25.92 25.41
N ALA A 840 -33.00 -24.84 25.10
CA ALA A 840 -32.96 -23.63 25.92
C ALA A 840 -34.34 -22.95 25.99
N ALA A 841 -35.02 -22.80 24.87
CA ALA A 841 -36.37 -22.23 24.78
C ALA A 841 -37.42 -23.11 25.49
N LEU A 842 -37.27 -24.43 25.47
CA LEU A 842 -38.15 -25.34 26.22
C LEU A 842 -37.91 -25.28 27.73
N GLY A 843 -36.71 -24.84 28.16
CA GLY A 843 -36.37 -24.59 29.56
C GLY A 843 -37.00 -23.33 30.15
N ASP A 844 -37.43 -22.37 29.32
CA ASP A 844 -38.14 -21.17 29.75
C ASP A 844 -39.67 -21.27 29.49
N PRO A 845 -40.54 -21.05 30.49
CA PRO A 845 -41.99 -21.23 30.33
C PRO A 845 -42.66 -20.29 29.32
N VAL A 846 -42.10 -19.10 29.10
CA VAL A 846 -42.62 -18.09 28.17
C VAL A 846 -42.15 -18.42 26.76
N ALA A 847 -40.86 -18.69 26.59
CA ALA A 847 -40.27 -19.16 25.34
C ALA A 847 -40.94 -20.46 24.87
N ALA A 848 -41.13 -21.45 25.74
CA ALA A 848 -41.78 -22.72 25.41
C ALA A 848 -43.22 -22.54 24.91
N ARG A 849 -43.95 -21.56 25.46
CA ARG A 849 -45.32 -21.24 25.05
C ARG A 849 -45.33 -20.56 23.68
N LEU A 850 -44.45 -19.59 23.47
CA LEU A 850 -44.34 -18.87 22.20
C LEU A 850 -43.82 -19.77 21.09
N LEU A 851 -42.81 -20.59 21.37
CA LEU A 851 -42.28 -21.57 20.42
C LEU A 851 -43.38 -22.54 19.95
N ARG A 852 -44.22 -23.02 20.88
CA ARG A 852 -45.41 -23.80 20.52
C ARG A 852 -46.34 -22.99 19.63
N GLN A 853 -46.75 -21.79 20.06
CA GLN A 853 -47.70 -20.94 19.33
C GLN A 853 -47.25 -20.63 17.90
N VAL A 854 -45.97 -20.27 17.73
CA VAL A 854 -45.36 -19.96 16.44
C VAL A 854 -45.28 -21.22 15.58
N ALA A 855 -44.91 -22.37 16.14
CA ALA A 855 -44.96 -23.62 15.38
C ALA A 855 -46.38 -24.05 14.98
N GLU A 856 -47.44 -23.65 15.70
CA GLU A 856 -48.81 -23.88 15.24
C GLU A 856 -49.14 -23.01 14.02
N ASN A 857 -48.68 -21.76 14.01
CA ASN A 857 -48.89 -20.83 12.90
C ASN A 857 -48.16 -21.26 11.63
N HIS A 858 -47.04 -21.97 11.77
CA HIS A 858 -46.22 -22.46 10.66
C HIS A 858 -46.41 -23.96 10.33
N ASP A 859 -47.42 -24.62 10.92
CA ASP A 859 -47.72 -26.06 10.73
C ASP A 859 -46.53 -27.01 11.05
N MET A 860 -45.76 -26.68 12.09
CA MET A 860 -44.52 -27.36 12.47
C MET A 860 -44.64 -28.12 13.81
N ARG A 861 -45.86 -28.30 14.35
CA ARG A 861 -46.10 -28.98 15.63
C ARG A 861 -45.53 -30.39 15.69
N GLY A 862 -45.67 -31.15 14.60
CA GLY A 862 -45.17 -32.52 14.51
C GLY A 862 -43.65 -32.59 14.56
N VAL A 863 -42.98 -31.61 13.96
CA VAL A 863 -41.51 -31.57 13.91
C VAL A 863 -40.92 -31.12 15.23
N LEU A 864 -41.47 -30.07 15.86
CA LEU A 864 -41.05 -29.66 17.21
C LEU A 864 -41.18 -30.80 18.23
N ARG A 865 -42.25 -31.60 18.13
CA ARG A 865 -42.45 -32.75 19.01
C ARG A 865 -41.37 -33.81 18.80
N ALA A 866 -41.05 -34.16 17.55
CA ALA A 866 -40.00 -35.10 17.23
C ALA A 866 -38.61 -34.61 17.70
N THR A 867 -38.30 -33.32 17.49
CA THR A 867 -37.04 -32.72 17.95
C THR A 867 -36.94 -32.63 19.47
N ALA A 868 -38.05 -32.36 20.17
CA ALA A 868 -38.11 -32.38 21.64
C ALA A 868 -37.92 -33.79 22.20
N GLU A 869 -38.50 -34.81 21.57
CA GLU A 869 -38.31 -36.22 21.94
C GLU A 869 -36.83 -36.66 21.73
N GLU A 870 -36.19 -36.25 20.62
CA GLU A 870 -34.77 -36.51 20.32
C GLU A 870 -33.80 -35.79 21.29
N THR A 871 -34.18 -34.62 21.82
CA THR A 871 -33.37 -33.86 22.82
C THR A 871 -33.60 -34.32 24.26
N THR A 872 -34.65 -35.09 24.55
CA THR A 872 -34.88 -35.65 25.89
C THR A 872 -34.14 -36.99 26.09
N GLU A 873 -33.72 -37.64 24.99
CA GLU A 873 -32.88 -38.85 24.99
C GLU A 873 -31.36 -38.57 25.01
N LEU A 874 -30.94 -37.33 24.70
CA LEU A 874 -29.57 -36.81 24.81
C LEU A 874 -29.34 -36.16 26.18
#